data_AF-A0A1X0ZP90-F1
#
_entry.id   AF-A0A1X0ZP90-F1
#
_cell.length_a   1.000
_cell.length_b   1.000
_cell.length_c   1.000
_cell.angle_alpha   90.00
_cell.angle_beta   90.00
_cell.angle_gamma   90.00
#
_symmetry.space_group_name_H-M   'P 1'
#
loop_
_entity.id
_entity.type
_entity.pdbx_description
1 polymer ?
#
loop_
_entity_poly.entity_id
_entity_poly.type
_entity_poly.pdbx_seq_one_letter_code
_entity_poly.pdbx_strand_id
1 'polypeptide(L)'
;MHDIQQALLHNLEVLGTGRALAQLADDFLDHFPDPCRLARRHADKILRRHTGKVWNPDQVWWHQFTDAASSSRSYTGWAHYQRPIKTRRFTELMIERFDVGFQDATDELDLYGGFYSQGPHAQRFDERNEVPMLARDVQKDFWNLDFAQVVRDEVETFWKVRTDDFRVLAKVTLLAQCKEAERAGRLTAQDARQVRALVSSVLASAERAPTLELLRKAAGEGEMHINVYRPSVGRACLYILRPTSGRVWLYMPYDDQALRAFASEQAMAHWLRGWATTTEGMQRLRAAVVADEHLGDGHDAAEDALRQLADSSSDAAALKLLQRYSTPGSGNLFSQLVEDARSDMRHNAKLMVDNQRLRKAMLTGYLAAFIKVGALLVPLSTGISLALLAASVTKVWLEVDAAAHARSRQARQDALRGAIIDSIFAALNMIELGFGASHATLNYRAPFHETQASLADWQPVAHPQGLLEAREAKETLDGLQQGRQALRGIRLDSKGECWIDLQGRPYRVRYSTELKTWLIVPPDNPFAFGPIRPVRLNDVGEWELLGPPRLAGGVPGDGLAPQPSAFWDEYMLTDEQRSEVLSDAALARQTSLLEQSDIPELASDAEPLVDEEGFDYVDEHGACTYTYKHDGRFRNHLIDLYTMDDGINDYLRQGVRNFNYADEVSYLDKLADALERLPADAEVPLYRGGCGERGTSGIHFRSGRFKKGDILVNTDLTSFTENPYIIRKFSADTNKVSPQGLEGVFDDTSVVFELPAGRYHSGRPIAPFSSHYDEAETLFLPGAYFQIDEISEITGVDFRFVNVRIKQVGKPRSGPVYDLRSGEPFDRGAYVERLGAPHLVDRFFAP
;
A
#
# COMPACT_ATOMS: atom_id res chain seq x y z
N MET A 1 19.02 -32.97 1.29
CA MET A 1 18.97 -31.84 2.24
C MET A 1 20.03 -30.86 1.81
N HIS A 2 19.65 -29.65 1.38
CA HIS A 2 20.62 -28.60 1.10
C HIS A 2 21.28 -28.19 2.43
N ASP A 3 22.59 -27.95 2.42
CA ASP A 3 23.30 -27.31 3.54
C ASP A 3 22.72 -25.89 3.68
N ILE A 4 22.03 -25.63 4.80
CA ILE A 4 21.37 -24.34 5.10
C ILE A 4 22.36 -23.18 4.92
N GLN A 5 23.62 -23.41 5.28
CA GLN A 5 24.67 -22.41 5.13
C GLN A 5 25.01 -22.12 3.66
N GLN A 6 25.06 -23.15 2.81
CA GLN A 6 25.29 -22.95 1.37
C GLN A 6 24.12 -22.21 0.72
N ALA A 7 22.89 -22.54 1.11
CA ALA A 7 21.70 -21.86 0.63
C ALA A 7 21.67 -20.38 1.05
N LEU A 8 22.04 -20.07 2.30
CA LEU A 8 22.12 -18.69 2.77
C LEU A 8 23.24 -17.90 2.09
N LEU A 9 24.41 -18.51 1.86
CA LEU A 9 25.52 -17.88 1.13
C LEU A 9 25.11 -17.55 -0.31
N HIS A 10 24.46 -18.48 -1.00
CA HIS A 10 23.91 -18.25 -2.34
C HIS A 10 22.90 -17.10 -2.33
N ASN A 11 21.94 -17.12 -1.41
CA ASN A 11 20.95 -16.06 -1.28
C ASN A 11 21.60 -14.69 -1.02
N LEU A 12 22.59 -14.60 -0.11
CA LEU A 12 23.30 -13.35 0.17
C LEU A 12 24.07 -12.83 -1.05
N GLU A 13 24.65 -13.71 -1.87
CA GLU A 13 25.35 -13.33 -3.11
C GLU A 13 24.40 -12.65 -4.10
N VAL A 14 23.20 -13.20 -4.27
CA VAL A 14 22.21 -12.67 -5.23
C VAL A 14 21.28 -11.61 -4.62
N LEU A 15 21.26 -11.46 -3.28
CA LEU A 15 20.32 -10.60 -2.57
C LEU A 15 20.40 -9.15 -3.03
N GLY A 16 21.60 -8.61 -3.23
CA GLY A 16 21.77 -7.24 -3.74
C GLY A 16 21.10 -7.04 -5.11
N THR A 17 21.18 -8.03 -6.00
CA THR A 17 20.46 -7.97 -7.29
C THR A 17 18.95 -8.13 -7.09
N GLY A 18 18.51 -9.05 -6.22
CA GLY A 18 17.10 -9.26 -5.92
C GLY A 18 16.43 -8.01 -5.35
N ARG A 19 17.10 -7.30 -4.43
CA ARG A 19 16.66 -6.03 -3.86
C ARG A 19 16.56 -4.94 -4.92
N ALA A 20 17.57 -4.81 -5.77
CA ALA A 20 17.56 -3.83 -6.85
C ALA A 20 16.43 -4.10 -7.88
N LEU A 21 16.13 -5.37 -8.17
CA LEU A 21 15.00 -5.76 -9.03
C LEU A 21 13.65 -5.53 -8.35
N ALA A 22 13.53 -5.81 -7.05
CA ALA A 22 12.33 -5.53 -6.28
C ALA A 22 12.03 -4.02 -6.23
N GLN A 23 13.05 -3.19 -6.03
CA GLN A 23 12.91 -1.72 -6.10
C GLN A 23 12.49 -1.26 -7.50
N LEU A 24 13.09 -1.84 -8.56
CA LEU A 24 12.69 -1.53 -9.94
C LEU A 24 11.23 -1.92 -10.21
N ALA A 25 10.76 -3.03 -9.65
CA ALA A 25 9.36 -3.44 -9.72
C ALA A 25 8.44 -2.46 -8.97
N ASP A 26 8.84 -2.03 -7.78
CA ASP A 26 8.14 -1.03 -6.97
C ASP A 26 8.02 0.29 -7.75
N ASP A 27 9.14 0.83 -8.23
CA ASP A 27 9.17 2.05 -9.04
C ASP A 27 8.30 1.92 -10.31
N PHE A 28 8.27 0.75 -10.93
CA PHE A 28 7.45 0.49 -12.10
C PHE A 28 5.95 0.50 -11.78
N LEU A 29 5.53 -0.22 -10.73
CA LEU A 29 4.13 -0.31 -10.29
C LEU A 29 3.61 1.01 -9.74
N ASP A 30 4.44 1.77 -9.03
CA ASP A 30 4.10 3.08 -8.49
C ASP A 30 3.90 4.12 -9.59
N HIS A 31 4.46 3.92 -10.79
CA HIS A 31 4.25 4.80 -11.93
C HIS A 31 3.28 4.23 -12.97
N PHE A 32 2.70 3.06 -12.72
CA PHE A 32 1.78 2.43 -13.65
C PHE A 32 0.54 3.33 -13.90
N PRO A 33 0.14 3.60 -15.16
CA PRO A 33 -0.99 4.49 -15.46
C PRO A 33 -2.33 3.90 -15.01
N ASP A 34 -2.76 4.20 -13.79
CA ASP A 34 -4.06 3.80 -13.24
C ASP A 34 -5.08 4.96 -13.34
N PRO A 35 -6.16 4.82 -14.15
CA PRO A 35 -7.22 5.82 -14.24
C PRO A 35 -7.88 6.13 -12.89
N CYS A 36 -8.07 5.14 -12.01
CA CYS A 36 -8.72 5.38 -10.71
C CYS A 36 -7.86 6.27 -9.82
N ARG A 37 -6.54 6.05 -9.79
CA ARG A 37 -5.59 6.92 -9.09
C ARG A 37 -5.57 8.33 -9.67
N LEU A 38 -5.50 8.45 -11.00
CA LEU A 38 -5.52 9.75 -11.67
C LEU A 38 -6.82 10.49 -11.35
N ALA A 39 -7.96 9.80 -11.37
CA ALA A 39 -9.25 10.38 -11.03
C ALA A 39 -9.28 10.91 -9.60
N ARG A 40 -8.90 10.09 -8.61
CA ARG A 40 -8.84 10.52 -7.20
C ARG A 40 -7.92 11.72 -6.99
N ARG A 41 -6.75 11.74 -7.62
CA ARG A 41 -5.79 12.87 -7.56
C ARG A 41 -6.37 14.15 -8.14
N HIS A 42 -7.10 14.07 -9.25
CA HIS A 42 -7.75 15.24 -9.84
C HIS A 42 -8.98 15.68 -9.03
N ALA A 43 -9.72 14.73 -8.46
CA ALA A 43 -10.85 14.98 -7.59
C ALA A 43 -10.43 15.71 -6.30
N ASP A 44 -9.36 15.26 -5.65
CA ASP A 44 -8.75 15.94 -4.50
C ASP A 44 -8.34 17.39 -4.84
N LYS A 45 -7.71 17.62 -5.99
CA LYS A 45 -7.37 18.98 -6.46
C LYS A 45 -8.59 19.88 -6.65
N ILE A 46 -9.70 19.34 -7.16
CA ILE A 46 -10.95 20.09 -7.32
C ILE A 46 -11.53 20.43 -5.95
N LEU A 47 -11.61 19.45 -5.05
CA LEU A 47 -12.11 19.67 -3.68
C LEU A 47 -11.29 20.72 -2.94
N ARG A 48 -9.96 20.62 -2.96
CA ARG A 48 -9.07 21.61 -2.33
C ARG A 48 -9.25 23.01 -2.91
N ARG A 49 -9.39 23.11 -4.24
CA ARG A 49 -9.57 24.40 -4.92
C ARG A 49 -10.84 25.11 -4.47
N HIS A 50 -11.96 24.38 -4.33
CA HIS A 50 -13.25 24.98 -3.99
C HIS A 50 -13.43 25.18 -2.49
N THR A 51 -12.98 24.22 -1.68
CA THR A 51 -13.26 24.23 -0.24
C THR A 51 -12.13 24.83 0.60
N GLY A 52 -10.92 24.96 0.05
CA GLY A 52 -9.72 25.35 0.78
C GLY A 52 -9.23 24.32 1.81
N LYS A 53 -9.85 23.14 1.88
CA LYS A 53 -9.55 22.07 2.85
C LYS A 53 -9.18 20.77 2.13
N VAL A 54 -8.51 19.88 2.87
CA VAL A 54 -8.30 18.49 2.45
C VAL A 54 -9.59 17.73 2.65
N TRP A 55 -10.07 17.03 1.62
CA TRP A 55 -11.22 16.14 1.71
C TRP A 55 -10.87 14.83 1.04
N ASN A 56 -11.32 13.72 1.61
CA ASN A 56 -11.26 12.43 0.92
C ASN A 56 -12.35 12.37 -0.17
N PRO A 57 -11.98 12.32 -1.47
CA PRO A 57 -12.96 12.34 -2.56
C PRO A 57 -13.92 11.15 -2.56
N ASP A 58 -13.52 10.04 -1.93
CA ASP A 58 -14.35 8.84 -1.81
C ASP A 58 -15.30 8.89 -0.59
N GLN A 59 -15.25 9.97 0.19
CA GLN A 59 -16.13 10.24 1.31
C GLN A 59 -17.07 11.43 1.06
N VAL A 60 -16.79 12.27 0.07
CA VAL A 60 -17.70 13.32 -0.37
C VAL A 60 -18.76 12.73 -1.29
N TRP A 61 -20.03 13.03 -1.01
CA TRP A 61 -21.18 12.61 -1.78
C TRP A 61 -21.76 13.75 -2.59
N TRP A 62 -22.14 13.46 -3.81
CA TRP A 62 -23.12 14.22 -4.56
C TRP A 62 -24.49 13.59 -4.41
N HIS A 63 -25.46 14.41 -4.00
CA HIS A 63 -26.85 14.02 -3.87
C HIS A 63 -27.73 14.85 -4.80
N GLN A 64 -28.66 14.17 -5.46
CA GLN A 64 -29.70 14.79 -6.27
C GLN A 64 -31.05 14.54 -5.61
N PHE A 65 -31.90 15.57 -5.62
CA PHE A 65 -33.21 15.61 -5.00
C PHE A 65 -34.30 16.06 -6.00
N THR A 66 -35.55 15.97 -5.58
CA THR A 66 -36.71 16.42 -6.36
C THR A 66 -37.32 17.72 -5.86
N ASP A 67 -36.95 18.17 -4.66
CA ASP A 67 -37.47 19.37 -4.01
C ASP A 67 -36.36 20.08 -3.23
N ALA A 68 -36.57 21.34 -2.88
CA ALA A 68 -35.59 22.15 -2.16
C ALA A 68 -36.27 23.18 -1.25
N ALA A 69 -35.73 23.34 -0.05
CA ALA A 69 -36.13 24.39 0.88
C ALA A 69 -35.10 25.52 0.88
N SER A 70 -35.54 26.77 0.83
CA SER A 70 -34.60 27.91 0.96
C SER A 70 -33.92 27.90 2.32
N SER A 71 -32.60 28.08 2.33
CA SER A 71 -31.79 28.24 3.54
C SER A 71 -30.78 29.37 3.34
N SER A 72 -30.78 30.35 4.24
CA SER A 72 -29.79 31.42 4.23
C SER A 72 -28.45 31.02 4.87
N ARG A 73 -28.37 29.81 5.41
CA ARG A 73 -27.20 29.30 6.14
C ARG A 73 -26.38 28.30 5.33
N SER A 74 -26.99 27.61 4.36
CA SER A 74 -26.28 26.67 3.50
C SER A 74 -25.55 27.40 2.38
N TYR A 75 -24.47 26.77 1.92
CA TYR A 75 -23.58 27.27 0.88
C TYR A 75 -24.28 27.43 -0.48
N THR A 76 -25.17 26.48 -0.82
CA THR A 76 -25.94 26.53 -2.07
C THR A 76 -27.12 27.50 -2.00
N GLY A 77 -27.54 27.90 -0.80
CA GLY A 77 -28.80 28.62 -0.54
C GLY A 77 -30.03 27.70 -0.40
N TRP A 78 -29.83 26.38 -0.48
CA TRP A 78 -30.87 25.35 -0.43
C TRP A 78 -30.55 24.29 0.62
N ALA A 79 -31.59 23.69 1.19
CA ALA A 79 -31.52 22.54 2.07
C ALA A 79 -32.53 21.48 1.61
N HIS A 80 -32.25 20.21 1.90
CA HIS A 80 -33.11 19.10 1.51
C HIS A 80 -33.43 18.19 2.70
N TYR A 81 -34.71 17.84 2.82
CA TYR A 81 -35.22 17.02 3.93
C TYR A 81 -35.83 15.69 3.45
N GLN A 82 -35.66 15.37 2.17
CA GLN A 82 -36.04 14.08 1.60
C GLN A 82 -34.81 13.24 1.31
N ARG A 83 -35.03 11.94 1.08
CA ARG A 83 -34.00 11.07 0.55
C ARG A 83 -33.61 11.50 -0.88
N PRO A 84 -32.32 11.45 -1.22
CA PRO A 84 -31.87 11.71 -2.57
C PRO A 84 -32.40 10.64 -3.52
N ILE A 85 -32.76 11.07 -4.73
CA ILE A 85 -33.14 10.18 -5.83
C ILE A 85 -31.93 9.60 -6.56
N LYS A 86 -30.77 10.25 -6.42
CA LYS A 86 -29.50 9.78 -6.96
C LYS A 86 -28.35 10.23 -6.08
N THR A 87 -27.40 9.32 -5.91
CA THR A 87 -26.24 9.51 -5.05
C THR A 87 -25.00 8.97 -5.75
N ARG A 88 -23.90 9.72 -5.66
CA ARG A 88 -22.59 9.33 -6.19
C ARG A 88 -21.48 9.82 -5.27
N ARG A 89 -20.38 9.06 -5.16
CA ARG A 89 -19.15 9.59 -4.56
C ARG A 89 -18.51 10.60 -5.51
N PHE A 90 -17.71 11.52 -4.98
CA PHE A 90 -17.13 12.58 -5.80
C PHE A 90 -16.15 12.04 -6.87
N THR A 91 -15.35 11.03 -6.55
CA THR A 91 -14.49 10.34 -7.54
C THR A 91 -15.31 9.72 -8.67
N GLU A 92 -16.38 8.99 -8.32
CA GLU A 92 -17.29 8.36 -9.29
C GLU A 92 -17.98 9.41 -10.16
N LEU A 93 -18.45 10.51 -9.55
CA LEU A 93 -19.07 11.62 -10.27
C LEU A 93 -18.11 12.29 -11.26
N MET A 94 -16.83 12.45 -10.91
CA MET A 94 -15.83 12.99 -11.83
C MET A 94 -15.70 12.16 -13.10
N ILE A 95 -15.83 10.85 -12.95
CA ILE A 95 -15.71 9.85 -14.00
C ILE A 95 -17.00 9.78 -14.82
N GLU A 96 -18.14 9.57 -14.16
CA GLU A 96 -19.45 9.38 -14.79
C GLU A 96 -20.02 10.67 -15.38
N ARG A 97 -19.58 11.82 -14.86
CA ARG A 97 -20.14 13.17 -15.10
C ARG A 97 -21.57 13.32 -14.56
N PHE A 98 -22.05 14.56 -14.52
CA PHE A 98 -23.46 14.87 -14.22
C PHE A 98 -24.40 14.44 -15.34
N ASP A 99 -25.66 14.16 -15.00
CA ASP A 99 -26.69 13.76 -15.96
C ASP A 99 -26.92 14.82 -17.05
N VAL A 100 -27.29 14.34 -18.25
CA VAL A 100 -27.45 15.18 -19.44
C VAL A 100 -28.45 16.32 -19.23
N GLY A 101 -29.55 16.09 -18.50
CA GLY A 101 -30.55 17.13 -18.20
C GLY A 101 -29.97 18.33 -17.45
N PHE A 102 -28.94 18.10 -16.64
CA PHE A 102 -28.22 19.13 -15.90
C PHE A 102 -27.04 19.73 -16.66
N GLN A 103 -26.68 19.18 -17.82
CA GLN A 103 -25.63 19.78 -18.66
C GLN A 103 -26.10 21.06 -19.35
N ASP A 104 -27.42 21.18 -19.61
CA ASP A 104 -28.03 22.35 -20.24
C ASP A 104 -28.74 23.27 -19.22
N ALA A 105 -29.12 22.75 -18.04
CA ALA A 105 -29.77 23.48 -16.94
C ALA A 105 -28.85 23.61 -15.71
N THR A 106 -27.78 24.40 -15.86
CA THR A 106 -26.69 24.50 -14.86
C THR A 106 -27.10 25.18 -13.55
N ASP A 107 -28.16 25.98 -13.56
CA ASP A 107 -28.76 26.61 -12.38
C ASP A 107 -29.63 25.64 -11.57
N GLU A 108 -30.29 24.68 -12.23
CA GLU A 108 -31.06 23.62 -11.57
C GLU A 108 -30.17 22.62 -10.81
N LEU A 109 -28.88 22.53 -11.15
CA LEU A 109 -27.90 21.67 -10.46
C LEU A 109 -27.76 22.02 -8.98
N ASP A 110 -27.60 23.31 -8.65
CA ASP A 110 -27.44 23.73 -7.26
C ASP A 110 -28.78 23.81 -6.51
N LEU A 111 -29.90 23.86 -7.25
CA LEU A 111 -31.25 23.82 -6.70
C LEU A 111 -31.64 22.39 -6.31
N TYR A 112 -31.39 21.41 -7.17
CA TYR A 112 -31.79 20.02 -6.97
C TYR A 112 -30.64 19.11 -6.56
N GLY A 113 -29.50 19.68 -6.18
CA GLY A 113 -28.40 18.88 -5.67
C GLY A 113 -27.37 19.67 -4.88
N GLY A 114 -26.57 18.93 -4.14
CA GLY A 114 -25.50 19.47 -3.31
C GLY A 114 -24.45 18.42 -2.98
N PHE A 115 -23.34 18.89 -2.42
CA PHE A 115 -22.29 18.02 -1.91
C PHE A 115 -22.33 17.92 -0.40
N TYR A 116 -22.17 16.71 0.12
CA TYR A 116 -22.34 16.41 1.53
C TYR A 116 -21.29 15.41 2.02
N SER A 117 -20.97 15.48 3.31
CA SER A 117 -20.08 14.52 3.98
C SER A 117 -20.82 13.24 4.41
N GLN A 118 -22.15 13.29 4.52
CA GLN A 118 -22.98 12.14 4.87
C GLN A 118 -23.63 11.53 3.64
N GLY A 119 -23.91 10.22 3.72
CA GLY A 119 -24.51 9.45 2.63
C GLY A 119 -26.03 9.63 2.49
N PRO A 120 -26.67 8.83 1.60
CA PRO A 120 -28.06 9.01 1.19
C PRO A 120 -29.10 8.83 2.31
N HIS A 121 -28.69 8.30 3.46
CA HIS A 121 -29.57 8.01 4.57
C HIS A 121 -29.60 9.10 5.65
N ALA A 122 -28.83 10.18 5.49
CA ALA A 122 -28.93 11.33 6.40
C ALA A 122 -30.37 11.86 6.43
N GLN A 123 -30.85 12.21 7.63
CA GLN A 123 -32.22 12.72 7.81
C GLN A 123 -32.41 14.12 7.20
N ARG A 124 -31.32 14.87 7.07
CA ARG A 124 -31.30 16.24 6.56
C ARG A 124 -30.01 16.48 5.79
N PHE A 125 -30.09 17.33 4.77
CA PHE A 125 -28.97 17.77 3.96
C PHE A 125 -28.98 19.30 3.98
N ASP A 126 -28.17 19.88 4.86
CA ASP A 126 -28.16 21.32 5.19
C ASP A 126 -26.74 21.79 5.59
N GLU A 127 -26.62 22.98 6.20
CA GLU A 127 -25.31 23.58 6.54
C GLU A 127 -24.44 22.74 7.49
N ARG A 128 -25.00 21.70 8.11
CA ARG A 128 -24.32 20.87 9.12
C ARG A 128 -23.50 19.74 8.51
N ASN A 129 -23.87 19.30 7.32
CA ASN A 129 -23.19 18.21 6.61
C ASN A 129 -22.82 18.56 5.18
N GLU A 130 -22.98 19.82 4.76
CA GLU A 130 -22.56 20.28 3.44
C GLU A 130 -21.04 20.31 3.28
N VAL A 131 -20.60 20.00 2.07
CA VAL A 131 -19.24 20.29 1.59
C VAL A 131 -19.33 21.60 0.80
N PRO A 132 -18.63 22.67 1.21
CA PRO A 132 -18.89 24.04 0.75
C PRO A 132 -18.37 24.27 -0.67
N MET A 133 -19.11 23.77 -1.67
CA MET A 133 -18.85 23.96 -3.09
C MET A 133 -20.13 23.86 -3.92
N LEU A 134 -20.12 24.48 -5.10
CA LEU A 134 -21.27 24.52 -6.01
C LEU A 134 -21.11 23.50 -7.15
N ALA A 135 -22.19 22.79 -7.46
CA ALA A 135 -22.22 21.77 -8.51
C ALA A 135 -21.98 22.36 -9.90
N ARG A 136 -22.50 23.57 -10.16
CA ARG A 136 -22.20 24.30 -11.40
C ARG A 136 -20.72 24.57 -11.62
N ASP A 137 -19.96 24.84 -10.56
CA ASP A 137 -18.55 25.17 -10.66
C ASP A 137 -17.70 23.90 -10.80
N VAL A 138 -18.08 22.83 -10.11
CA VAL A 138 -17.54 21.48 -10.33
C VAL A 138 -17.80 21.00 -11.76
N GLN A 139 -18.99 21.23 -12.32
CA GLN A 139 -19.30 20.89 -13.70
C GLN A 139 -18.39 21.62 -14.69
N LYS A 140 -18.09 22.90 -14.46
CA LYS A 140 -17.11 23.64 -15.28
C LYS A 140 -15.73 23.01 -15.21
N ASP A 141 -15.28 22.61 -14.02
CA ASP A 141 -14.00 21.91 -13.86
C ASP A 141 -13.97 20.59 -14.63
N PHE A 142 -15.07 19.81 -14.58
CA PHE A 142 -15.20 18.58 -15.34
C PHE A 142 -15.10 18.79 -16.84
N TRP A 143 -15.72 19.85 -17.38
CA TRP A 143 -15.62 20.21 -18.79
C TRP A 143 -14.25 20.75 -19.20
N ASN A 144 -13.56 21.45 -18.29
CA ASN A 144 -12.21 21.94 -18.51
C ASN A 144 -11.16 20.81 -18.48
N LEU A 145 -11.49 19.68 -17.84
CA LEU A 145 -10.64 18.49 -17.76
C LEU A 145 -11.06 17.45 -18.81
N ASP A 146 -10.29 17.31 -19.88
CA ASP A 146 -10.37 16.12 -20.74
C ASP A 146 -9.62 14.96 -20.07
N PHE A 147 -10.33 14.24 -19.20
CA PHE A 147 -9.74 13.17 -18.39
C PHE A 147 -9.18 12.03 -19.26
N ALA A 148 -9.85 11.72 -20.37
CA ALA A 148 -9.36 10.71 -21.31
C ALA A 148 -8.03 11.14 -21.95
N GLN A 149 -7.85 12.43 -22.25
CA GLN A 149 -6.56 12.95 -22.73
C GLN A 149 -5.48 12.88 -21.65
N VAL A 150 -5.79 13.24 -20.40
CA VAL A 150 -4.85 13.11 -19.27
C VAL A 150 -4.34 11.68 -19.13
N VAL A 151 -5.23 10.70 -19.21
CA VAL A 151 -4.86 9.28 -19.13
C VAL A 151 -3.98 8.87 -20.32
N ARG A 152 -4.31 9.30 -21.55
CA ARG A 152 -3.48 9.03 -22.74
C ARG A 152 -2.08 9.63 -22.61
N ASP A 153 -1.96 10.85 -22.10
CA ASP A 153 -0.68 11.53 -21.90
C ASP A 153 0.16 10.84 -20.82
N GLU A 154 -0.48 10.34 -19.75
CA GLU A 154 0.18 9.55 -18.71
C GLU A 154 0.73 8.23 -19.28
N VAL A 155 -0.04 7.54 -20.13
CA VAL A 155 0.40 6.31 -20.82
C VAL A 155 1.63 6.58 -21.70
N GLU A 156 1.63 7.66 -22.48
CA GLU A 156 2.78 8.03 -23.31
C GLU A 156 4.02 8.37 -22.47
N THR A 157 3.83 9.13 -21.39
CA THR A 157 4.90 9.51 -20.46
C THR A 157 5.50 8.30 -19.78
N PHE A 158 4.65 7.39 -19.31
CA PHE A 158 5.04 6.13 -18.71
C PHE A 158 5.94 5.31 -19.64
N TRP A 159 5.50 5.04 -20.88
CA TRP A 159 6.31 4.26 -21.80
C TRP A 159 7.59 4.99 -22.21
N LYS A 160 7.58 6.32 -22.30
CA LYS A 160 8.81 7.09 -22.56
C LYS A 160 9.86 6.90 -21.45
N VAL A 161 9.45 6.77 -20.19
CA VAL A 161 10.35 6.69 -19.02
C VAL A 161 10.67 5.24 -18.64
N ARG A 162 9.67 4.33 -18.69
CA ARG A 162 9.73 2.98 -18.09
C ARG A 162 9.88 1.83 -19.09
N THR A 163 10.11 2.12 -20.37
CA THR A 163 10.32 1.06 -21.39
C THR A 163 11.47 0.11 -21.01
N ASP A 164 12.56 0.64 -20.48
CA ASP A 164 13.72 -0.18 -20.11
C ASP A 164 13.46 -1.02 -18.86
N ASP A 165 12.71 -0.48 -17.90
CA ASP A 165 12.30 -1.18 -16.69
C ASP A 165 11.39 -2.38 -17.04
N PHE A 166 10.38 -2.16 -17.90
CA PHE A 166 9.52 -3.25 -18.42
C PHE A 166 10.34 -4.35 -19.08
N ARG A 167 11.32 -3.97 -19.92
CA ARG A 167 12.19 -4.92 -20.62
C ARG A 167 13.03 -5.76 -19.65
N VAL A 168 13.51 -5.17 -18.55
CA VAL A 168 14.22 -5.91 -17.49
C VAL A 168 13.27 -6.90 -16.82
N LEU A 169 12.08 -6.48 -16.43
CA LEU A 169 11.10 -7.35 -15.78
C LEU A 169 10.67 -8.51 -16.70
N ALA A 170 10.42 -8.25 -17.98
CA ALA A 170 10.08 -9.30 -18.96
C ALA A 170 11.21 -10.34 -19.13
N LYS A 171 12.48 -9.92 -19.04
CA LYS A 171 13.62 -10.85 -19.03
C LYS A 171 13.66 -11.71 -17.77
N VAL A 172 13.40 -11.11 -16.61
CA VAL A 172 13.30 -11.83 -15.32
C VAL A 172 12.18 -12.87 -15.39
N THR A 173 11.00 -12.49 -15.86
CA THR A 173 9.86 -13.40 -16.07
C THR A 173 10.24 -14.55 -17.00
N LEU A 174 10.89 -14.29 -18.14
CA LEU A 174 11.29 -15.36 -19.07
C LEU A 174 12.28 -16.34 -18.42
N LEU A 175 13.24 -15.85 -17.64
CA LEU A 175 14.20 -16.72 -16.92
C LEU A 175 13.48 -17.60 -15.88
N ALA A 176 12.54 -17.02 -15.14
CA ALA A 176 11.72 -17.74 -14.17
C ALA A 176 10.90 -18.84 -14.84
N GLN A 177 10.19 -18.51 -15.92
CA GLN A 177 9.37 -19.44 -16.70
C GLN A 177 10.20 -20.51 -17.41
N CYS A 178 11.41 -20.17 -17.87
CA CYS A 178 12.35 -21.13 -18.44
C CYS A 178 12.76 -22.18 -17.41
N LYS A 179 13.07 -21.76 -16.18
CA LYS A 179 13.45 -22.66 -15.10
C LYS A 179 12.32 -23.62 -14.73
N GLU A 180 11.10 -23.10 -14.59
CA GLU A 180 9.94 -23.94 -14.29
C GLU A 180 9.63 -24.91 -15.43
N ALA A 181 9.68 -24.45 -16.68
CA ALA A 181 9.46 -25.30 -17.83
C ALA A 181 10.53 -26.40 -17.97
N GLU A 182 11.79 -26.14 -17.60
CA GLU A 182 12.86 -27.14 -17.51
C GLU A 182 12.57 -28.16 -16.40
N ARG A 183 12.19 -27.69 -15.21
CA ARG A 183 11.82 -28.54 -14.06
C ARG A 183 10.61 -29.45 -14.36
N ALA A 184 9.61 -28.92 -15.04
CA ALA A 184 8.40 -29.63 -15.45
C ALA A 184 8.59 -30.50 -16.70
N GLY A 185 9.78 -30.54 -17.30
CA GLY A 185 10.09 -31.33 -18.50
C GLY A 185 9.44 -30.81 -19.79
N ARG A 186 8.90 -29.58 -19.79
CA ARG A 186 8.35 -28.90 -20.98
C ARG A 186 9.44 -28.35 -21.89
N LEU A 187 10.63 -28.11 -21.35
CA LEU A 187 11.86 -27.80 -22.07
C LEU A 187 12.91 -28.86 -21.78
N THR A 188 13.71 -29.21 -22.80
CA THR A 188 14.94 -29.95 -22.57
C THR A 188 16.02 -29.02 -22.01
N ALA A 189 17.06 -29.55 -21.37
CA ALA A 189 18.20 -28.74 -20.92
C ALA A 189 18.85 -27.93 -22.06
N GLN A 190 18.85 -28.46 -23.29
CA GLN A 190 19.34 -27.74 -24.45
C GLN A 190 18.41 -26.57 -24.84
N ASP A 191 17.10 -26.80 -24.87
CA ASP A 191 16.12 -25.73 -25.12
C ASP A 191 16.25 -24.63 -24.06
N ALA A 192 16.34 -25.01 -22.78
CA ALA A 192 16.48 -24.07 -21.68
C ALA A 192 17.76 -23.22 -21.77
N ARG A 193 18.90 -23.82 -22.16
CA ARG A 193 20.14 -23.06 -22.43
C ARG A 193 19.94 -22.03 -23.53
N GLN A 194 19.25 -22.38 -24.61
CA GLN A 194 19.01 -21.46 -25.73
C GLN A 194 18.00 -20.36 -25.37
N VAL A 195 16.96 -20.67 -24.60
CA VAL A 195 16.01 -19.67 -24.07
C VAL A 195 16.74 -18.66 -23.18
N ARG A 196 17.59 -19.11 -22.25
CA ARG A 196 18.39 -18.19 -21.43
C ARG A 196 19.35 -17.34 -22.26
N ALA A 197 19.89 -17.90 -23.34
CA ALA A 197 20.76 -17.16 -24.27
C ALA A 197 20.04 -16.00 -24.98
N LEU A 198 18.70 -16.03 -25.12
CA LEU A 198 17.92 -14.90 -25.63
C LEU A 198 18.05 -13.66 -24.74
N VAL A 199 18.12 -13.87 -23.41
CA VAL A 199 18.32 -12.78 -22.47
C VAL A 199 19.76 -12.26 -22.57
N SER A 200 20.72 -13.19 -22.49
CA SER A 200 22.15 -12.94 -22.67
C SER A 200 22.89 -14.25 -22.88
N SER A 201 23.87 -14.28 -23.79
CA SER A 201 24.74 -15.44 -24.00
C SER A 201 25.47 -15.90 -22.73
N VAL A 202 25.78 -14.97 -21.83
CA VAL A 202 26.40 -15.26 -20.51
C VAL A 202 25.49 -16.10 -19.61
N LEU A 203 24.16 -15.96 -19.76
CA LEU A 203 23.16 -16.69 -18.98
C LEU A 203 22.79 -18.05 -19.57
N ALA A 204 23.38 -18.44 -20.71
CA ALA A 204 23.14 -19.77 -21.27
C ALA A 204 23.41 -20.88 -20.22
N SER A 205 24.44 -20.69 -19.37
CA SER A 205 24.67 -21.52 -18.19
C SER A 205 23.73 -21.16 -17.04
N ALA A 206 23.06 -22.16 -16.48
CA ALA A 206 22.16 -22.00 -15.32
C ALA A 206 22.91 -21.68 -14.01
N GLU A 207 24.23 -21.89 -13.96
CA GLU A 207 25.06 -21.61 -12.78
C GLU A 207 25.31 -20.12 -12.58
N ARG A 208 25.12 -19.29 -13.63
CA ARG A 208 25.36 -17.86 -13.55
C ARG A 208 24.05 -17.13 -13.22
N ALA A 209 23.99 -16.53 -12.03
CA ALA A 209 22.87 -15.67 -11.67
C ALA A 209 22.84 -14.40 -12.55
N PRO A 210 21.64 -13.90 -12.94
CA PRO A 210 21.53 -12.63 -13.64
C PRO A 210 21.90 -11.48 -12.70
N THR A 211 22.49 -10.42 -13.27
CA THR A 211 22.72 -9.13 -12.58
C THR A 211 21.87 -8.05 -13.25
N LEU A 212 21.51 -6.99 -12.50
CA LEU A 212 20.72 -5.89 -13.06
C LEU A 212 21.41 -5.24 -14.28
N GLU A 213 22.74 -5.07 -14.23
CA GLU A 213 23.52 -4.53 -15.34
C GLU A 213 23.39 -5.40 -16.60
N LEU A 214 23.45 -6.72 -16.44
CA LEU A 214 23.30 -7.67 -17.54
C LEU A 214 21.88 -7.64 -18.12
N LEU A 215 20.87 -7.54 -17.27
CA LEU A 215 19.47 -7.49 -17.69
C LEU A 215 19.14 -6.18 -18.44
N ARG A 216 19.79 -5.06 -18.10
CA ARG A 216 19.64 -3.76 -18.80
C ARG A 216 20.26 -3.74 -20.21
N LYS A 217 21.27 -4.58 -20.47
CA LYS A 217 21.89 -4.68 -21.81
C LYS A 217 20.86 -5.14 -22.86
N ALA A 218 21.13 -4.90 -24.14
CA ALA A 218 20.29 -5.42 -25.21
C ALA A 218 20.21 -6.97 -25.14
N ALA A 219 19.16 -7.55 -25.71
CA ALA A 219 18.98 -9.00 -25.78
C ALA A 219 20.18 -9.68 -26.46
N GLY A 220 20.44 -10.95 -26.14
CA GLY A 220 21.57 -11.71 -26.67
C GLY A 220 21.51 -11.91 -28.18
N GLU A 221 22.67 -12.19 -28.80
CA GLU A 221 22.78 -12.58 -30.19
C GLU A 221 22.18 -13.98 -30.40
N GLY A 222 21.10 -14.05 -31.17
CA GLY A 222 20.48 -15.29 -31.59
C GLY A 222 19.46 -15.01 -32.69
N GLU A 223 19.72 -15.51 -33.90
CA GLU A 223 18.74 -15.46 -34.98
C GLU A 223 17.54 -16.34 -34.61
N MET A 224 16.41 -15.70 -34.37
CA MET A 224 15.15 -16.36 -34.06
C MET A 224 14.03 -15.69 -34.84
N HIS A 225 13.24 -16.49 -35.54
CA HIS A 225 12.02 -15.99 -36.15
C HIS A 225 10.87 -16.02 -35.14
N ILE A 226 10.28 -14.86 -34.91
CA ILE A 226 9.16 -14.67 -33.99
C ILE A 226 7.92 -14.47 -34.83
N ASN A 227 6.88 -15.27 -34.60
CA ASN A 227 5.55 -14.99 -35.11
C ASN A 227 4.63 -14.74 -33.92
N VAL A 228 3.81 -13.69 -34.02
CA VAL A 228 2.91 -13.29 -32.96
C VAL A 228 1.48 -13.50 -33.43
N TYR A 229 0.75 -14.37 -32.75
CA TYR A 229 -0.63 -14.73 -33.08
C TYR A 229 -1.59 -13.67 -32.52
N ARG A 230 -2.40 -13.08 -33.41
CA ARG A 230 -3.37 -12.01 -33.13
C ARG A 230 -4.74 -12.38 -33.70
N PRO A 231 -5.59 -13.09 -32.94
CA PRO A 231 -6.91 -13.52 -33.42
C PRO A 231 -7.88 -12.36 -33.66
N SER A 232 -7.65 -11.19 -33.05
CA SER A 232 -8.37 -9.95 -33.31
C SER A 232 -7.39 -8.77 -33.47
N VAL A 233 -7.90 -7.63 -33.95
CA VAL A 233 -7.11 -6.42 -34.18
C VAL A 233 -6.56 -5.90 -32.85
N GLY A 234 -5.23 -5.74 -32.78
CA GLY A 234 -4.57 -4.92 -31.77
C GLY A 234 -3.95 -5.65 -30.59
N ARG A 235 -4.25 -6.95 -30.37
CA ARG A 235 -3.76 -7.68 -29.19
C ARG A 235 -3.04 -8.98 -29.56
N ALA A 236 -1.80 -9.12 -29.10
CA ALA A 236 -1.08 -10.39 -29.14
C ALA A 236 -1.77 -11.42 -28.24
N CYS A 237 -1.68 -12.69 -28.59
CA CYS A 237 -2.17 -13.76 -27.74
C CYS A 237 -0.95 -14.58 -27.33
N LEU A 238 -0.34 -15.27 -28.29
CA LEU A 238 0.82 -16.13 -28.06
C LEU A 238 1.96 -15.82 -29.05
N TYR A 239 3.16 -16.22 -28.66
CA TYR A 239 4.40 -16.04 -29.42
C TYR A 239 4.94 -17.40 -29.85
N ILE A 240 5.16 -17.56 -31.14
CA ILE A 240 5.75 -18.75 -31.74
C ILE A 240 7.20 -18.43 -32.09
N LEU A 241 8.12 -19.02 -31.34
CA LEU A 241 9.55 -18.78 -31.40
C LEU A 241 10.22 -19.92 -32.18
N ARG A 242 10.93 -19.58 -33.25
CA ARG A 242 11.63 -20.53 -34.12
C ARG A 242 13.14 -20.32 -34.04
N PRO A 243 13.84 -21.11 -33.19
CA PRO A 243 15.29 -21.18 -33.26
C PRO A 243 15.76 -21.84 -34.57
N THR A 244 17.03 -21.63 -34.94
CA THR A 244 17.67 -22.23 -36.12
C THR A 244 17.81 -23.76 -36.07
N SER A 245 17.49 -24.40 -34.93
CA SER A 245 17.56 -25.85 -34.74
C SER A 245 16.41 -26.64 -35.37
N GLY A 246 15.39 -25.97 -35.90
CA GLY A 246 14.19 -26.61 -36.48
C GLY A 246 13.10 -26.99 -35.46
N ARG A 247 13.36 -26.81 -34.16
CA ARG A 247 12.35 -26.91 -33.10
C ARG A 247 11.50 -25.64 -33.04
N VAL A 248 10.36 -25.72 -32.35
CA VAL A 248 9.44 -24.60 -32.16
C VAL A 248 9.14 -24.45 -30.67
N TRP A 249 9.19 -23.22 -30.15
CA TRP A 249 8.76 -22.93 -28.79
C TRP A 249 7.51 -22.06 -28.81
N LEU A 250 6.54 -22.43 -27.97
CA LEU A 250 5.34 -21.66 -27.74
C LEU A 250 5.52 -20.89 -26.43
N TYR A 251 5.39 -19.57 -26.49
CA TYR A 251 5.40 -18.69 -25.33
C TYR A 251 4.03 -18.02 -25.16
N MET A 252 3.38 -18.29 -24.02
CA MET A 252 2.07 -17.79 -23.61
C MET A 252 2.25 -17.08 -22.26
N PRO A 253 2.58 -15.79 -22.26
CA PRO A 253 3.02 -15.12 -21.04
C PRO A 253 1.97 -15.10 -19.92
N TYR A 254 0.70 -15.24 -20.23
CA TYR A 254 -0.41 -15.23 -19.27
C TYR A 254 -0.69 -16.59 -18.62
N ASP A 255 0.00 -17.66 -19.02
CA ASP A 255 -0.32 -19.04 -18.64
C ASP A 255 0.70 -19.60 -17.63
N ASP A 256 0.28 -20.46 -16.69
CA ASP A 256 1.21 -21.17 -15.78
C ASP A 256 2.12 -22.19 -16.53
N GLN A 257 1.74 -22.54 -17.76
CA GLN A 257 2.54 -23.27 -18.74
C GLN A 257 3.10 -22.33 -19.80
N ALA A 258 3.63 -21.19 -19.35
CA ALA A 258 4.05 -20.11 -20.22
C ALA A 258 4.98 -20.55 -21.34
N LEU A 259 5.84 -21.55 -21.14
CA LEU A 259 6.84 -21.95 -22.13
C LEU A 259 6.86 -23.47 -22.36
N ARG A 260 6.76 -23.87 -23.64
CA ARG A 260 6.77 -25.28 -24.07
C ARG A 260 7.50 -25.45 -25.40
N ALA A 261 8.34 -26.49 -25.50
CA ALA A 261 9.03 -26.83 -26.74
C ALA A 261 8.34 -27.99 -27.49
N PHE A 262 8.39 -27.90 -28.82
CA PHE A 262 7.84 -28.88 -29.74
C PHE A 262 8.87 -29.28 -30.80
N ALA A 263 8.72 -30.48 -31.34
CA ALA A 263 9.57 -30.99 -32.42
C ALA A 263 9.33 -30.28 -33.76
N SER A 264 8.10 -29.78 -34.01
CA SER A 264 7.71 -29.08 -35.23
C SER A 264 6.49 -28.20 -35.01
N GLU A 265 6.18 -27.32 -35.97
CA GLU A 265 4.95 -26.49 -35.94
C GLU A 265 3.68 -27.34 -35.96
N GLN A 266 3.70 -28.48 -36.64
CA GLN A 266 2.56 -29.40 -36.69
C GLN A 266 2.30 -30.04 -35.33
N ALA A 267 3.36 -30.41 -34.60
CA ALA A 267 3.23 -30.93 -33.24
C ALA A 267 2.69 -29.85 -32.27
N MET A 268 3.12 -28.60 -32.44
CA MET A 268 2.59 -27.47 -31.69
C MET A 268 1.11 -27.23 -32.01
N ALA A 269 0.72 -27.22 -33.29
CA ALA A 269 -0.65 -27.01 -33.73
C ALA A 269 -1.58 -28.14 -33.24
N HIS A 270 -1.11 -29.39 -33.27
CA HIS A 270 -1.81 -30.55 -32.69
C HIS A 270 -2.11 -30.34 -31.20
N TRP A 271 -1.07 -29.98 -30.43
CA TRP A 271 -1.22 -29.73 -29.00
C TRP A 271 -2.16 -28.57 -28.71
N LEU A 272 -1.99 -27.45 -29.41
CA LEU A 272 -2.80 -26.25 -29.18
C LEU A 272 -4.28 -26.47 -29.55
N ARG A 273 -4.56 -27.21 -30.64
CA ARG A 273 -5.93 -27.64 -30.97
C ARG A 273 -6.51 -28.48 -29.84
N GLY A 274 -5.80 -29.52 -29.40
CA GLY A 274 -6.25 -30.38 -28.31
C GLY A 274 -6.53 -29.60 -27.03
N TRP A 275 -5.63 -28.69 -26.66
CA TRP A 275 -5.80 -27.84 -25.48
C TRP A 275 -7.00 -26.89 -25.61
N ALA A 276 -7.18 -26.24 -26.77
CA ALA A 276 -8.33 -25.36 -27.02
C ALA A 276 -9.69 -26.07 -26.96
N THR A 277 -9.75 -27.41 -27.14
CA THR A 277 -11.00 -28.16 -26.96
C THR A 277 -11.37 -28.41 -25.49
N THR A 278 -10.43 -28.21 -24.56
CA THR A 278 -10.69 -28.35 -23.12
C THR A 278 -11.35 -27.09 -22.56
N THR A 279 -12.23 -27.25 -21.56
CA THR A 279 -12.86 -26.11 -20.87
C THR A 279 -11.82 -25.14 -20.33
N GLU A 280 -10.79 -25.66 -19.65
CA GLU A 280 -9.72 -24.86 -19.08
C GLU A 280 -8.90 -24.15 -20.16
N GLY A 281 -8.45 -24.86 -21.20
CA GLY A 281 -7.65 -24.27 -22.27
C GLY A 281 -8.40 -23.19 -23.05
N MET A 282 -9.68 -23.40 -23.35
CA MET A 282 -10.53 -22.37 -23.97
C MET A 282 -10.72 -21.17 -23.04
N GLN A 283 -10.99 -21.38 -21.76
CA GLN A 283 -11.11 -20.27 -20.78
C GLN A 283 -9.82 -19.43 -20.71
N ARG A 284 -8.64 -20.07 -20.71
CA ARG A 284 -7.36 -19.36 -20.67
C ARG A 284 -7.04 -18.63 -21.98
N LEU A 285 -7.31 -19.25 -23.13
CA LEU A 285 -7.19 -18.58 -24.44
C LEU A 285 -8.13 -17.39 -24.56
N ARG A 286 -9.36 -17.53 -24.05
CA ARG A 286 -10.32 -16.43 -23.97
C ARG A 286 -9.79 -15.31 -23.10
N ALA A 287 -9.35 -15.57 -21.88
CA ALA A 287 -8.80 -14.53 -21.00
C ALA A 287 -7.62 -13.76 -21.64
N ALA A 288 -6.79 -14.42 -22.44
CA ALA A 288 -5.69 -13.78 -23.15
C ALA A 288 -6.14 -12.78 -24.23
N VAL A 289 -7.30 -13.03 -24.83
CA VAL A 289 -7.83 -12.32 -26.01
C VAL A 289 -9.00 -11.39 -25.65
N VAL A 290 -9.76 -11.75 -24.62
CA VAL A 290 -10.99 -11.14 -24.13
C VAL A 290 -10.72 -10.67 -22.71
N ALA A 291 -10.52 -9.37 -22.58
CA ALA A 291 -10.58 -8.70 -21.29
C ALA A 291 -11.55 -7.50 -21.34
N ASP A 292 -12.42 -7.47 -22.35
CA ASP A 292 -13.32 -6.35 -22.57
C ASP A 292 -14.65 -6.82 -23.18
N GLU A 293 -15.61 -7.18 -22.32
CA GLU A 293 -17.01 -7.44 -22.70
C GLU A 293 -17.70 -6.18 -23.28
N HIS A 294 -17.05 -5.00 -23.22
CA HIS A 294 -17.60 -3.74 -23.72
C HIS A 294 -17.22 -3.43 -25.18
N LEU A 295 -16.36 -4.25 -25.80
CA LEU A 295 -16.04 -4.17 -27.21
C LEU A 295 -17.01 -5.06 -28.01
N GLY A 296 -17.74 -4.46 -28.96
CA GLY A 296 -18.52 -5.20 -29.97
C GLY A 296 -17.63 -5.99 -30.95
N ASP A 297 -17.83 -5.82 -32.26
CA ASP A 297 -17.31 -6.63 -33.40
C ASP A 297 -15.89 -7.28 -33.31
N GLY A 298 -14.95 -6.70 -32.57
CA GLY A 298 -13.60 -7.28 -32.34
C GLY A 298 -13.58 -8.48 -31.38
N HIS A 299 -14.51 -8.53 -30.43
CA HIS A 299 -14.71 -9.66 -29.52
C HIS A 299 -15.17 -10.90 -30.30
N ASP A 300 -16.19 -10.74 -31.14
CA ASP A 300 -16.80 -11.84 -31.88
C ASP A 300 -15.81 -12.45 -32.88
N ALA A 301 -14.99 -11.62 -33.55
CA ALA A 301 -13.94 -12.10 -34.44
C ALA A 301 -12.87 -12.94 -33.73
N ALA A 302 -12.49 -12.54 -32.51
CA ALA A 302 -11.54 -13.27 -31.67
C ALA A 302 -12.12 -14.62 -31.20
N GLU A 303 -13.34 -14.60 -30.68
CA GLU A 303 -14.08 -15.80 -30.28
C GLU A 303 -14.21 -16.79 -31.44
N ASP A 304 -14.59 -16.30 -32.61
CA ASP A 304 -14.71 -17.13 -33.81
C ASP A 304 -13.37 -17.72 -34.24
N ALA A 305 -12.27 -16.97 -34.16
CA ALA A 305 -10.94 -17.48 -34.48
C ALA A 305 -10.50 -18.58 -33.49
N LEU A 306 -10.77 -18.41 -32.19
CA LEU A 306 -10.47 -19.43 -31.17
C LEU A 306 -11.32 -20.69 -31.36
N ARG A 307 -12.61 -20.55 -31.65
CA ARG A 307 -13.51 -21.68 -31.97
C ARG A 307 -13.07 -22.41 -33.23
N GLN A 308 -12.74 -21.69 -34.30
CA GLN A 308 -12.21 -22.27 -35.53
C GLN A 308 -10.91 -23.05 -35.29
N LEU A 309 -10.05 -22.56 -34.40
CA LEU A 309 -8.83 -23.28 -34.02
C LEU A 309 -9.16 -24.60 -33.32
N ALA A 310 -10.07 -24.58 -32.33
CA ALA A 310 -10.51 -25.76 -31.60
C ALA A 310 -11.21 -26.80 -32.50
N ASP A 311 -12.12 -26.34 -33.37
CA ASP A 311 -12.95 -27.16 -34.26
C ASP A 311 -12.23 -27.57 -35.57
N SER A 312 -10.96 -27.22 -35.72
CA SER A 312 -10.20 -27.48 -36.94
C SER A 312 -10.11 -28.99 -37.25
N SER A 313 -10.36 -29.36 -38.51
CA SER A 313 -10.49 -30.76 -38.93
C SER A 313 -9.19 -31.57 -38.94
N SER A 314 -8.03 -30.91 -38.86
CA SER A 314 -6.71 -31.55 -38.85
C SER A 314 -5.63 -30.62 -38.29
N ASP A 315 -4.48 -31.17 -37.90
CA ASP A 315 -3.33 -30.39 -37.42
C ASP A 315 -2.83 -29.39 -38.49
N ALA A 316 -2.92 -29.78 -39.77
CA ALA A 316 -2.56 -28.92 -40.89
C ALA A 316 -3.55 -27.75 -41.08
N ALA A 317 -4.84 -27.98 -40.82
CA ALA A 317 -5.85 -26.93 -40.84
C ALA A 317 -5.65 -25.95 -39.67
N ALA A 318 -5.40 -26.47 -38.45
CA ALA A 318 -5.05 -25.67 -37.28
C ALA A 318 -3.83 -24.78 -37.56
N LEU A 319 -2.77 -25.35 -38.12
CA LEU A 319 -1.55 -24.60 -38.45
C LEU A 319 -1.80 -23.48 -39.46
N LYS A 320 -2.62 -23.71 -40.50
CA LYS A 320 -3.00 -22.66 -41.46
C LYS A 320 -3.77 -21.51 -40.79
N LEU A 321 -4.65 -21.80 -39.84
CA LEU A 321 -5.35 -20.78 -39.06
C LEU A 321 -4.36 -19.97 -38.21
N LEU A 322 -3.44 -20.65 -37.51
CA LEU A 322 -2.38 -19.98 -36.75
C LEU A 322 -1.53 -19.06 -37.62
N GLN A 323 -1.13 -19.52 -38.81
CA GLN A 323 -0.36 -18.72 -39.76
C GLN A 323 -1.15 -17.53 -40.30
N ARG A 324 -2.46 -17.70 -40.57
CA ARG A 324 -3.34 -16.63 -41.08
C ARG A 324 -3.44 -15.44 -40.11
N TYR A 325 -3.55 -15.73 -38.82
CA TYR A 325 -3.68 -14.70 -37.77
C TYR A 325 -2.33 -14.35 -37.11
N SER A 326 -1.21 -14.91 -37.59
CA SER A 326 0.12 -14.54 -37.12
C SER A 326 0.72 -13.43 -37.96
N THR A 327 1.41 -12.49 -37.33
CA THR A 327 2.31 -11.57 -38.03
C THR A 327 3.75 -11.80 -37.62
N PRO A 328 4.73 -11.56 -38.52
CA PRO A 328 6.14 -11.56 -38.15
C PRO A 328 6.41 -10.53 -37.05
N GLY A 329 7.12 -10.94 -36.01
CA GLY A 329 7.61 -10.05 -34.96
C GLY A 329 8.74 -9.15 -35.48
N SER A 330 8.93 -8.01 -34.82
CA SER A 330 9.98 -7.05 -35.12
C SER A 330 11.11 -7.12 -34.08
N GLY A 331 12.36 -7.11 -34.55
CA GLY A 331 13.53 -7.15 -33.67
C GLY A 331 13.65 -8.43 -32.84
N ASN A 332 14.11 -8.30 -31.59
CA ASN A 332 14.19 -9.41 -30.64
C ASN A 332 12.89 -9.57 -29.85
N LEU A 333 12.75 -10.70 -29.13
CA LEU A 333 11.57 -11.03 -28.33
C LEU A 333 11.17 -9.90 -27.38
N PHE A 334 12.11 -9.33 -26.61
CA PHE A 334 11.78 -8.32 -25.61
C PHE A 334 11.35 -6.99 -26.24
N SER A 335 11.90 -6.62 -27.40
CA SER A 335 11.41 -5.48 -28.17
C SER A 335 9.98 -5.70 -28.65
N GLN A 336 9.65 -6.92 -29.08
CA GLN A 336 8.30 -7.30 -29.48
C GLN A 336 7.33 -7.26 -28.29
N LEU A 337 7.73 -7.81 -27.13
CA LEU A 337 6.92 -7.79 -25.89
C LEU A 337 6.63 -6.36 -25.43
N VAL A 338 7.63 -5.46 -25.47
CA VAL A 338 7.45 -4.03 -25.17
C VAL A 338 6.42 -3.40 -26.08
N GLU A 339 6.54 -3.60 -27.40
CA GLU A 339 5.64 -2.95 -28.36
C GLU A 339 4.21 -3.50 -28.25
N ASP A 340 4.05 -4.81 -28.03
CA ASP A 340 2.74 -5.42 -27.80
C ASP A 340 2.09 -4.90 -26.52
N ALA A 341 2.83 -4.82 -25.41
CA ALA A 341 2.34 -4.27 -24.15
C ALA A 341 1.98 -2.77 -24.26
N ARG A 342 2.80 -1.99 -24.98
CA ARG A 342 2.55 -0.58 -25.24
C ARG A 342 1.33 -0.36 -26.13
N SER A 343 1.22 -1.12 -27.22
CA SER A 343 0.08 -1.05 -28.13
C SER A 343 -1.22 -1.41 -27.43
N ASP A 344 -1.21 -2.45 -26.60
CA ASP A 344 -2.34 -2.88 -25.77
C ASP A 344 -2.80 -1.77 -24.81
N MET A 345 -1.88 -1.19 -24.03
CA MET A 345 -2.20 -0.09 -23.11
C MET A 345 -2.72 1.16 -23.83
N ARG A 346 -2.10 1.53 -24.97
CA ARG A 346 -2.56 2.63 -25.83
C ARG A 346 -3.95 2.37 -26.42
N HIS A 347 -4.23 1.13 -26.80
CA HIS A 347 -5.52 0.74 -27.32
C HIS A 347 -6.59 0.95 -26.24
N ASN A 348 -6.36 0.44 -25.03
CA ASN A 348 -7.29 0.58 -23.90
C ASN A 348 -7.53 2.07 -23.55
N ALA A 349 -6.48 2.90 -23.54
CA ALA A 349 -6.62 4.33 -23.28
C ALA A 349 -7.42 5.09 -24.38
N LYS A 350 -7.47 4.58 -25.61
CA LYS A 350 -8.29 5.17 -26.71
C LYS A 350 -9.77 4.81 -26.60
N LEU A 351 -10.12 3.80 -25.82
CA LEU A 351 -11.52 3.43 -25.56
C LEU A 351 -12.20 4.44 -24.65
N MET A 352 -11.43 5.13 -23.80
CA MET A 352 -11.94 6.20 -22.95
C MET A 352 -12.61 7.31 -23.76
N VAL A 353 -13.78 7.75 -23.29
CA VAL A 353 -14.55 8.80 -23.95
C VAL A 353 -13.99 10.18 -23.59
N ASP A 354 -13.56 10.92 -24.62
CA ASP A 354 -13.11 12.30 -24.51
C ASP A 354 -14.28 13.32 -24.52
N ASN A 355 -13.98 14.57 -24.19
CA ASN A 355 -14.99 15.63 -24.10
C ASN A 355 -15.62 15.94 -25.48
N GLN A 356 -14.93 15.69 -26.60
CA GLN A 356 -15.45 15.93 -27.95
C GLN A 356 -16.50 14.88 -28.34
N ARG A 357 -16.23 13.60 -28.06
CA ARG A 357 -17.17 12.48 -28.24
C ARG A 357 -18.37 12.64 -27.32
N LEU A 358 -18.16 13.08 -26.08
CA LEU A 358 -19.25 13.39 -25.15
C LEU A 358 -20.18 14.48 -25.70
N ARG A 359 -19.62 15.60 -26.19
CA ARG A 359 -20.39 16.67 -26.85
C ARG A 359 -21.15 16.17 -28.07
N LYS A 360 -20.52 15.35 -28.91
CA LYS A 360 -21.16 14.80 -30.10
C LYS A 360 -22.32 13.86 -29.74
N ALA A 361 -22.13 13.00 -28.74
CA ALA A 361 -23.19 12.12 -28.23
C ALA A 361 -24.40 12.93 -27.73
N MET A 362 -24.16 13.97 -26.93
CA MET A 362 -25.20 14.89 -26.45
C MET A 362 -25.95 15.56 -27.61
N LEU A 363 -25.25 16.07 -28.63
CA LEU A 363 -25.84 16.75 -29.78
C LEU A 363 -26.69 15.84 -30.69
N THR A 364 -26.34 14.56 -30.78
CA THR A 364 -27.03 13.61 -31.68
C THR A 364 -28.30 13.00 -31.09
N GLY A 365 -28.62 13.26 -29.81
CA GLY A 365 -29.83 12.75 -29.17
C GLY A 365 -29.94 11.22 -29.13
N TYR A 366 -28.85 10.48 -29.38
CA TYR A 366 -28.80 9.03 -29.24
C TYR A 366 -28.84 8.70 -27.75
N LEU A 367 -30.07 8.65 -27.24
CA LEU A 367 -30.49 8.36 -25.88
C LEU A 367 -30.33 6.86 -25.50
N ALA A 368 -29.76 6.04 -26.39
CA ALA A 368 -29.68 4.60 -26.21
C ALA A 368 -28.44 4.22 -25.38
N ALA A 369 -28.65 4.17 -24.06
CA ALA A 369 -27.69 3.82 -23.02
C ALA A 369 -26.58 4.86 -22.82
N PHE A 370 -26.63 5.53 -21.66
CA PHE A 370 -25.47 6.13 -21.00
C PHE A 370 -24.23 5.33 -21.39
N ILE A 371 -23.22 5.96 -22.00
CA ILE A 371 -21.91 5.35 -22.33
C ILE A 371 -21.63 4.35 -21.21
N LYS A 372 -21.77 3.03 -21.49
CA LYS A 372 -21.78 2.00 -20.44
C LYS A 372 -20.64 2.36 -19.50
N VAL A 373 -20.93 2.56 -18.21
CA VAL A 373 -20.00 3.15 -17.22
C VAL A 373 -18.58 2.57 -17.32
N GLY A 374 -18.44 1.30 -17.76
CA GLY A 374 -17.18 0.66 -18.10
C GLY A 374 -16.29 1.34 -19.17
N ALA A 375 -16.83 2.10 -20.14
CA ALA A 375 -16.04 2.78 -21.16
C ALA A 375 -15.31 4.04 -20.65
N LEU A 376 -15.73 4.60 -19.51
CA LEU A 376 -15.08 5.76 -18.87
C LEU A 376 -13.94 5.36 -17.93
N LEU A 377 -13.89 4.09 -17.51
CA LEU A 377 -12.91 3.52 -16.59
C LEU A 377 -12.35 2.19 -17.05
N VAL A 378 -12.23 1.95 -18.37
CA VAL A 378 -11.58 0.72 -18.86
C VAL A 378 -10.29 0.57 -18.07
N PRO A 379 -10.17 -0.44 -17.18
CA PRO A 379 -8.98 -0.55 -16.37
C PRO A 379 -7.83 -0.61 -17.34
N LEU A 380 -6.84 0.27 -17.17
CA LEU A 380 -5.62 0.21 -17.95
C LEU A 380 -4.79 -1.02 -17.57
N SER A 381 -5.39 -2.17 -17.27
CA SER A 381 -5.24 -3.40 -18.05
C SER A 381 -5.65 -4.64 -17.25
N THR A 382 -6.28 -5.57 -17.96
CA THR A 382 -6.23 -7.03 -17.79
C THR A 382 -5.64 -7.63 -19.08
N GLY A 383 -4.62 -6.92 -19.59
CA GLY A 383 -3.95 -7.07 -20.88
C GLY A 383 -2.65 -7.88 -20.81
N ILE A 384 -2.01 -8.12 -21.95
CA ILE A 384 -0.68 -8.77 -22.01
C ILE A 384 0.37 -7.95 -21.23
N SER A 385 0.20 -6.64 -21.17
CA SER A 385 1.09 -5.72 -20.45
C SER A 385 1.24 -6.07 -18.98
N LEU A 386 0.15 -6.33 -18.26
CA LEU A 386 0.19 -6.84 -16.89
C LEU A 386 0.36 -8.36 -16.83
N ALA A 387 -0.23 -9.13 -17.76
CA ALA A 387 -0.06 -10.58 -17.75
C ALA A 387 1.42 -11.01 -17.94
N LEU A 388 2.22 -10.27 -18.72
CA LEU A 388 3.67 -10.49 -18.86
C LEU A 388 4.46 -10.22 -17.58
N LEU A 389 3.97 -9.31 -16.73
CA LEU A 389 4.63 -8.92 -15.47
C LEU A 389 4.11 -9.76 -14.29
N ALA A 390 2.84 -10.17 -14.33
CA ALA A 390 2.14 -10.96 -13.33
C ALA A 390 2.27 -12.48 -13.54
N ALA A 391 3.04 -12.92 -14.55
CA ALA A 391 3.30 -14.32 -14.84
C ALA A 391 4.26 -14.95 -13.82
N SER A 392 3.79 -15.16 -12.59
CA SER A 392 4.50 -15.92 -11.55
C SER A 392 4.69 -17.40 -11.92
N VAL A 393 5.63 -18.07 -11.26
CA VAL A 393 5.89 -19.51 -11.48
C VAL A 393 4.80 -20.40 -10.85
N THR A 394 3.98 -19.84 -9.96
CA THR A 394 3.14 -20.60 -9.02
C THR A 394 1.63 -20.40 -9.23
N LYS A 395 1.16 -19.19 -9.63
CA LYS A 395 -0.29 -18.85 -9.56
C LYS A 395 -0.77 -17.78 -10.57
N VAL A 396 -0.24 -17.76 -11.79
CA VAL A 396 -0.55 -16.72 -12.81
C VAL A 396 -2.03 -16.48 -13.04
N TRP A 397 -2.84 -17.54 -13.15
CA TRP A 397 -4.26 -17.38 -13.48
C TRP A 397 -5.08 -16.87 -12.28
N LEU A 398 -4.86 -17.38 -11.08
CA LEU A 398 -5.56 -16.90 -9.87
C LEU A 398 -5.14 -15.49 -9.47
N GLU A 399 -3.90 -15.08 -9.71
CA GLU A 399 -3.39 -13.74 -9.36
C GLU A 399 -3.75 -12.68 -10.41
N VAL A 400 -3.80 -13.04 -11.71
CA VAL A 400 -4.36 -12.18 -12.76
C VAL A 400 -5.87 -12.08 -12.65
N ASP A 401 -6.57 -13.17 -12.33
CA ASP A 401 -8.02 -13.18 -12.07
C ASP A 401 -8.35 -12.41 -10.78
N ALA A 402 -7.57 -12.59 -9.71
CA ALA A 402 -7.68 -11.79 -8.50
C ALA A 402 -7.31 -10.32 -8.73
N ALA A 403 -6.34 -9.98 -9.58
CA ALA A 403 -6.01 -8.60 -9.94
C ALA A 403 -7.08 -7.96 -10.86
N ALA A 404 -7.63 -8.74 -11.78
CA ALA A 404 -8.70 -8.35 -12.70
C ALA A 404 -10.02 -8.10 -11.96
N HIS A 405 -10.36 -8.99 -11.02
CA HIS A 405 -11.55 -8.93 -10.19
C HIS A 405 -11.29 -8.32 -8.81
N ALA A 406 -10.08 -7.81 -8.56
CA ALA A 406 -9.73 -7.14 -7.32
C ALA A 406 -10.67 -5.96 -7.13
N ARG A 407 -11.52 -6.06 -6.11
CA ARG A 407 -12.47 -5.01 -5.74
C ARG A 407 -11.75 -3.75 -5.24
N SER A 408 -10.51 -3.88 -4.76
CA SER A 408 -9.67 -2.77 -4.31
C SER A 408 -8.38 -2.62 -5.13
N ARG A 409 -7.95 -1.36 -5.32
CA ARG A 409 -6.68 -1.02 -6.00
C ARG A 409 -5.47 -1.66 -5.31
N GLN A 410 -5.46 -1.65 -3.97
CA GLN A 410 -4.34 -2.13 -3.18
C GLN A 410 -4.12 -3.63 -3.38
N ALA A 411 -5.20 -4.43 -3.31
CA ALA A 411 -5.13 -5.87 -3.57
C ALA A 411 -4.58 -6.19 -4.97
N ARG A 412 -4.91 -5.36 -5.98
CA ARG A 412 -4.35 -5.49 -7.33
C ARG A 412 -2.84 -5.23 -7.35
N GLN A 413 -2.38 -4.15 -6.73
CA GLN A 413 -0.95 -3.80 -6.71
C GLN A 413 -0.14 -4.83 -5.92
N ASP A 414 -0.65 -5.33 -4.80
CA ASP A 414 0.03 -6.34 -3.97
C ASP A 414 0.13 -7.69 -4.68
N ALA A 415 -0.94 -8.13 -5.38
CA ALA A 415 -0.91 -9.34 -6.19
C ALA A 415 0.13 -9.25 -7.33
N LEU A 416 0.14 -8.13 -8.06
CA LEU A 416 1.12 -7.89 -9.13
C LEU A 416 2.55 -7.87 -8.60
N ARG A 417 2.77 -7.19 -7.47
CA ARG A 417 4.08 -7.13 -6.82
C ARG A 417 4.54 -8.51 -6.39
N GLY A 418 3.67 -9.28 -5.70
CA GLY A 418 3.96 -10.65 -5.28
C GLY A 418 4.41 -11.53 -6.44
N ALA A 419 3.69 -11.47 -7.57
CA ALA A 419 4.03 -12.24 -8.78
C ALA A 419 5.40 -11.87 -9.39
N ILE A 420 5.76 -10.58 -9.37
CA ILE A 420 7.08 -10.11 -9.82
C ILE A 420 8.17 -10.60 -8.86
N ILE A 421 7.94 -10.53 -7.54
CA ILE A 421 8.90 -11.00 -6.54
C ILE A 421 9.13 -12.52 -6.66
N ASP A 422 8.09 -13.30 -6.92
CA ASP A 422 8.19 -14.74 -7.21
C ASP A 422 9.06 -15.00 -8.46
N SER A 423 8.87 -14.20 -9.50
CA SER A 423 9.67 -14.28 -10.73
C SER A 423 11.15 -13.91 -10.47
N ILE A 424 11.41 -12.88 -9.67
CA ILE A 424 12.76 -12.49 -9.25
C ILE A 424 13.43 -13.63 -8.47
N PHE A 425 12.71 -14.18 -7.48
CA PHE A 425 13.20 -15.28 -6.65
C PHE A 425 13.58 -16.50 -7.51
N ALA A 426 12.70 -16.89 -8.43
CA ALA A 426 12.94 -17.99 -9.34
C ALA A 426 14.12 -17.75 -10.30
N ALA A 427 14.18 -16.56 -10.92
CA ALA A 427 15.22 -16.17 -11.87
C ALA A 427 16.62 -16.07 -11.25
N LEU A 428 16.71 -15.68 -9.97
CA LEU A 428 17.97 -15.61 -9.22
C LEU A 428 18.39 -16.95 -8.61
N ASN A 429 17.62 -18.02 -8.84
CA ASN A 429 17.83 -19.31 -8.22
C ASN A 429 17.88 -19.25 -6.68
N MET A 430 17.13 -18.33 -6.07
CA MET A 430 17.08 -18.24 -4.61
C MET A 430 16.45 -19.49 -4.00
N ILE A 431 16.88 -19.79 -2.78
CA ILE A 431 16.46 -20.97 -2.03
C ILE A 431 15.62 -20.52 -0.83
N GLU A 432 14.46 -21.13 -0.63
CA GLU A 432 13.61 -20.77 0.50
C GLU A 432 14.25 -21.28 1.80
N LEU A 433 14.38 -20.38 2.78
CA LEU A 433 14.93 -20.66 4.10
C LEU A 433 13.87 -20.32 5.15
N GLY A 434 13.58 -21.28 6.03
CA GLY A 434 12.50 -21.14 7.00
C GLY A 434 11.13 -21.02 6.34
N PHE A 435 10.12 -20.65 7.12
CA PHE A 435 8.74 -20.42 6.64
C PHE A 435 8.62 -19.04 5.96
N GLY A 436 9.31 -18.80 4.84
CA GLY A 436 9.15 -17.57 4.04
C GLY A 436 10.19 -16.46 4.27
N ALA A 437 11.28 -16.71 5.02
CA ALA A 437 12.20 -15.64 5.41
C ALA A 437 13.01 -15.06 4.23
N SER A 438 13.35 -15.90 3.25
CA SER A 438 14.07 -15.46 2.05
C SER A 438 13.18 -14.56 1.19
N HIS A 439 11.91 -14.95 1.01
CA HIS A 439 10.91 -14.17 0.28
C HIS A 439 10.57 -12.85 1.01
N ALA A 440 10.42 -12.89 2.33
CA ALA A 440 10.22 -11.70 3.16
C ALA A 440 11.36 -10.68 3.03
N THR A 441 12.61 -11.14 2.86
CA THR A 441 13.76 -10.25 2.66
C THR A 441 13.71 -9.51 1.33
N LEU A 442 13.18 -10.13 0.26
CA LEU A 442 12.94 -9.43 -1.00
C LEU A 442 11.74 -8.48 -0.89
N ASN A 443 10.68 -8.89 -0.18
CA ASN A 443 9.48 -8.09 -0.01
C ASN A 443 9.69 -6.86 0.86
N TYR A 444 10.60 -6.92 1.82
CA TYR A 444 10.89 -5.83 2.75
C TYR A 444 11.11 -4.50 2.01
N ARG A 445 10.52 -3.40 2.44
CA ARG A 445 10.88 -2.07 1.91
C ARG A 445 11.72 -1.37 2.97
N ALA A 446 13.01 -1.21 2.68
CA ALA A 446 13.93 -0.60 3.64
C ALA A 446 13.51 0.85 3.85
N PRO A 447 13.32 1.31 5.10
CA PRO A 447 12.89 2.67 5.38
C PRO A 447 13.99 3.67 4.99
N PHE A 448 13.62 4.94 4.83
CA PHE A 448 14.55 5.99 4.36
C PHE A 448 15.79 6.14 5.24
N HIS A 449 15.64 5.99 6.55
CA HIS A 449 16.78 6.03 7.49
C HIS A 449 17.69 4.79 7.42
N GLU A 450 17.31 3.72 6.71
CA GLU A 450 18.20 2.61 6.33
C GLU A 450 18.82 2.82 4.95
N THR A 451 18.07 3.35 3.98
CA THR A 451 18.56 3.55 2.61
C THR A 451 19.50 4.75 2.44
N GLN A 452 19.34 5.79 3.27
CA GLN A 452 20.09 7.05 3.16
C GLN A 452 21.15 7.24 4.25
N ALA A 453 21.19 6.37 5.25
CA ALA A 453 22.17 6.50 6.32
C ALA A 453 23.60 6.22 5.81
N SER A 454 24.54 7.09 6.21
CA SER A 454 25.98 6.88 6.02
C SER A 454 26.61 6.44 7.34
N LEU A 455 27.22 5.26 7.33
CA LEU A 455 27.91 4.69 8.50
C LEU A 455 29.39 5.09 8.58
N ALA A 456 29.88 5.93 7.66
CA ALA A 456 31.31 6.24 7.51
C ALA A 456 31.93 6.84 8.79
N ASP A 457 31.17 7.69 9.49
CA ASP A 457 31.62 8.41 10.67
C ASP A 457 31.17 7.76 12.00
N TRP A 458 30.48 6.63 11.93
CA TRP A 458 29.92 5.96 13.10
C TRP A 458 31.02 5.24 13.89
N GLN A 459 30.94 5.31 15.21
CA GLN A 459 31.95 4.80 16.14
C GLN A 459 31.37 3.66 17.00
N PRO A 460 32.21 2.74 17.51
CA PRO A 460 31.78 1.72 18.46
C PRO A 460 31.14 2.32 19.72
N VAL A 461 29.98 1.79 20.10
CA VAL A 461 29.26 2.18 21.33
C VAL A 461 29.86 1.45 22.51
N ALA A 462 30.41 2.19 23.48
CA ALA A 462 31.04 1.61 24.67
C ALA A 462 30.08 0.79 25.57
N HIS A 463 28.83 1.23 25.69
CA HIS A 463 27.80 0.60 26.55
C HIS A 463 26.52 0.34 25.77
N PRO A 464 26.45 -0.75 24.98
CA PRO A 464 25.32 -1.02 24.10
C PRO A 464 24.06 -1.49 24.83
N GLN A 465 24.16 -1.98 26.08
CA GLN A 465 23.06 -2.64 26.79
C GLN A 465 21.81 -1.77 26.89
N GLY A 466 21.94 -0.50 27.30
CA GLY A 466 20.79 0.39 27.43
C GLY A 466 20.01 0.62 26.14
N LEU A 467 20.69 0.56 24.98
CA LEU A 467 20.07 0.74 23.65
C LEU A 467 19.46 -0.55 23.09
N LEU A 468 19.82 -1.71 23.67
CA LEU A 468 19.49 -3.04 23.18
C LEU A 468 18.64 -3.88 24.16
N GLU A 469 18.35 -3.38 25.36
CA GLU A 469 17.58 -4.08 26.41
C GLU A 469 16.26 -4.66 25.91
N ALA A 470 15.55 -3.95 25.03
CA ALA A 470 14.28 -4.40 24.46
C ALA A 470 14.41 -5.42 23.30
N ARG A 471 15.63 -5.85 22.98
CA ARG A 471 15.97 -6.66 21.80
C ARG A 471 16.79 -7.90 22.13
N GLU A 472 17.19 -8.07 23.39
CA GLU A 472 17.83 -9.30 23.85
C GLU A 472 16.85 -10.46 23.72
N ALA A 473 17.28 -11.51 23.03
CA ALA A 473 16.47 -12.69 22.83
C ALA A 473 16.63 -13.65 24.02
N LYS A 474 15.62 -14.51 24.22
CA LYS A 474 15.73 -15.64 25.16
C LYS A 474 16.39 -16.88 24.54
N GLU A 475 16.92 -16.74 23.33
CA GLU A 475 17.47 -17.85 22.53
C GLU A 475 18.83 -18.30 23.06
N THR A 476 19.08 -19.61 23.08
CA THR A 476 20.38 -20.17 23.49
C THR A 476 21.23 -20.40 22.25
N LEU A 477 22.39 -19.74 22.19
CA LEU A 477 23.27 -19.82 21.02
C LEU A 477 24.09 -21.12 20.94
N ASP A 478 24.05 -21.96 21.97
CA ASP A 478 24.79 -23.22 22.05
C ASP A 478 24.12 -24.29 21.17
N GLY A 479 24.91 -24.91 20.28
CA GLY A 479 24.41 -25.91 19.33
C GLY A 479 23.97 -25.36 17.98
N LEU A 480 23.90 -24.04 17.80
CA LEU A 480 23.66 -23.40 16.51
C LEU A 480 24.85 -23.60 15.55
N GLN A 481 24.57 -23.71 14.25
CA GLN A 481 25.61 -23.89 13.22
C GLN A 481 26.42 -22.60 13.08
N GLN A 482 27.75 -22.69 13.18
CA GLN A 482 28.63 -21.54 12.96
C GLN A 482 28.77 -21.22 11.47
N GLY A 483 28.50 -19.97 11.11
CA GLY A 483 28.65 -19.45 9.76
C GLY A 483 30.12 -19.37 9.32
N ARG A 484 30.34 -19.55 8.02
CA ARG A 484 31.67 -19.47 7.37
C ARG A 484 31.66 -18.40 6.26
N GLN A 485 32.84 -18.02 5.78
CA GLN A 485 33.00 -17.03 4.71
C GLN A 485 32.32 -15.69 5.07
N ALA A 486 31.37 -15.21 4.25
CA ALA A 486 30.61 -13.99 4.49
C ALA A 486 29.74 -14.04 5.77
N LEU A 487 29.51 -15.24 6.33
CA LEU A 487 28.76 -15.47 7.57
C LEU A 487 29.67 -15.65 8.78
N ARG A 488 30.97 -15.33 8.69
CA ARG A 488 31.88 -15.44 9.84
C ARG A 488 31.31 -14.67 11.05
N GLY A 489 31.28 -15.32 12.21
CA GLY A 489 30.75 -14.74 13.45
C GLY A 489 29.23 -14.80 13.61
N ILE A 490 28.49 -15.22 12.58
CA ILE A 490 27.04 -15.48 12.63
C ILE A 490 26.79 -16.92 13.08
N ARG A 491 25.77 -17.12 13.91
CA ARG A 491 25.24 -18.44 14.28
C ARG A 491 23.87 -18.64 13.62
N LEU A 492 23.65 -19.81 13.03
CA LEU A 492 22.46 -20.17 12.26
C LEU A 492 21.64 -21.23 12.99
N ASP A 493 20.33 -21.01 13.06
CA ASP A 493 19.40 -22.03 13.55
C ASP A 493 18.90 -22.95 12.43
N SER A 494 18.00 -23.88 12.78
CA SER A 494 17.40 -24.83 11.84
C SER A 494 16.46 -24.18 10.82
N LYS A 495 16.04 -22.93 11.06
CA LYS A 495 15.19 -22.12 10.16
C LYS A 495 16.02 -21.19 9.27
N GLY A 496 17.32 -21.07 9.49
CA GLY A 496 18.21 -20.13 8.80
C GLY A 496 18.21 -18.71 9.39
N GLU A 497 17.65 -18.52 10.59
CA GLU A 497 17.72 -17.26 11.32
C GLU A 497 19.16 -17.00 11.77
N CYS A 498 19.58 -15.74 11.67
CA CYS A 498 20.95 -15.32 11.94
C CYS A 498 21.05 -14.65 13.31
N TRP A 499 22.02 -15.11 14.10
CA TRP A 499 22.22 -14.70 15.48
C TRP A 499 23.67 -14.31 15.74
N ILE A 500 23.89 -13.34 16.63
CA ILE A 500 25.20 -12.95 17.13
C ILE A 500 25.25 -13.01 18.65
N ASP A 501 26.46 -13.21 19.17
CA ASP A 501 26.79 -12.93 20.57
C ASP A 501 27.44 -11.55 20.65
N LEU A 502 26.80 -10.62 21.37
CA LEU A 502 27.34 -9.29 21.63
C LEU A 502 27.52 -9.13 23.15
N GLN A 503 28.77 -9.15 23.61
CA GLN A 503 29.12 -9.03 25.04
C GLN A 503 28.40 -10.06 25.94
N GLY A 504 28.26 -11.30 25.48
CA GLY A 504 27.66 -12.41 26.22
C GLY A 504 26.12 -12.45 26.18
N ARG A 505 25.49 -11.69 25.28
CA ARG A 505 24.03 -11.66 25.10
C ARG A 505 23.64 -11.98 23.65
N PRO A 506 22.57 -12.78 23.44
CA PRO A 506 22.12 -13.18 22.13
C PRO A 506 21.24 -12.11 21.47
N TYR A 507 21.56 -11.78 20.21
CA TYR A 507 20.77 -10.87 19.39
C TYR A 507 20.49 -11.44 18.00
N ARG A 508 19.25 -11.28 17.55
CA ARG A 508 18.86 -11.59 16.16
C ARG A 508 19.40 -10.50 15.24
N VAL A 509 19.95 -10.90 14.10
CA VAL A 509 20.46 -9.96 13.08
C VAL A 509 19.90 -10.24 11.70
N ARG A 510 19.75 -9.17 10.91
CA ARG A 510 19.43 -9.21 9.48
C ARG A 510 20.54 -8.48 8.72
N TYR A 511 20.95 -9.03 7.57
CA TYR A 511 21.85 -8.32 6.68
C TYR A 511 21.10 -7.22 5.91
N SER A 512 21.58 -5.98 6.00
CA SER A 512 21.10 -4.85 5.21
C SER A 512 21.94 -4.71 3.94
N THR A 513 21.29 -4.85 2.78
CA THR A 513 21.94 -4.60 1.48
C THR A 513 22.28 -3.14 1.27
N GLU A 514 21.47 -2.23 1.81
CA GLU A 514 21.63 -0.78 1.66
C GLU A 514 22.88 -0.31 2.40
N LEU A 515 23.04 -0.76 3.64
CA LEU A 515 24.16 -0.39 4.51
C LEU A 515 25.37 -1.32 4.38
N LYS A 516 25.21 -2.44 3.64
CA LYS A 516 26.22 -3.52 3.50
C LYS A 516 26.77 -4.01 4.84
N THR A 517 25.88 -4.13 5.83
CA THR A 517 26.22 -4.53 7.20
C THR A 517 25.08 -5.30 7.85
N TRP A 518 25.38 -5.98 8.96
CA TRP A 518 24.36 -6.61 9.79
C TRP A 518 23.70 -5.58 10.71
N LEU A 519 22.38 -5.68 10.86
CA LEU A 519 21.58 -4.87 11.78
C LEU A 519 21.02 -5.77 12.87
N ILE A 520 21.10 -5.32 14.14
CA ILE A 520 20.32 -5.93 15.23
C ILE A 520 18.85 -5.57 15.01
N VAL A 521 18.00 -6.60 14.99
CA VAL A 521 16.56 -6.49 14.71
C VAL A 521 15.77 -7.12 15.85
N PRO A 522 14.46 -6.80 15.99
CA PRO A 522 13.63 -7.47 16.98
C PRO A 522 13.63 -9.00 16.78
N PRO A 523 13.67 -9.78 17.88
CA PRO A 523 13.76 -11.23 17.79
C PRO A 523 12.53 -11.85 17.12
N ASP A 524 11.34 -11.28 17.35
CA ASP A 524 10.08 -11.81 16.84
C ASP A 524 9.73 -11.31 15.43
N ASN A 525 10.21 -10.11 15.06
CA ASN A 525 10.00 -9.52 13.74
C ASN A 525 11.27 -8.82 13.23
N PRO A 526 12.08 -9.47 12.36
CA PRO A 526 13.33 -8.91 11.86
C PRO A 526 13.17 -7.74 10.88
N PHE A 527 11.94 -7.45 10.44
CA PHE A 527 11.60 -6.41 9.48
C PHE A 527 10.81 -5.27 10.10
N ALA A 528 10.58 -5.30 11.42
CA ALA A 528 9.87 -4.24 12.12
C ALA A 528 10.54 -2.88 11.89
N PHE A 529 9.71 -1.87 11.65
CA PHE A 529 10.15 -0.49 11.48
C PHE A 529 10.74 0.05 12.80
N GLY A 530 11.80 0.85 12.71
CA GLY A 530 12.42 1.48 13.88
C GLY A 530 13.91 1.78 13.68
N PRO A 531 14.59 2.39 14.66
CA PRO A 531 15.96 2.85 14.51
C PRO A 531 16.95 1.76 14.08
N ILE A 532 17.81 2.08 13.12
CA ILE A 532 18.89 1.17 12.66
C ILE A 532 19.93 0.94 13.76
N ARG A 533 20.37 -0.31 13.91
CA ARG A 533 21.36 -0.74 14.91
C ARG A 533 22.47 -1.55 14.23
N PRO A 534 23.37 -0.90 13.47
CA PRO A 534 24.41 -1.56 12.72
C PRO A 534 25.49 -2.15 13.62
N VAL A 535 25.91 -3.36 13.30
CA VAL A 535 26.99 -4.09 13.99
C VAL A 535 28.07 -4.52 13.00
N ARG A 536 29.31 -4.60 13.46
CA ARG A 536 30.44 -5.14 12.69
C ARG A 536 31.32 -6.03 13.56
N LEU A 537 32.09 -6.91 12.93
CA LEU A 537 33.20 -7.61 13.58
C LEU A 537 34.42 -6.70 13.62
N ASN A 538 35.08 -6.63 14.79
CA ASN A 538 36.38 -5.98 14.94
C ASN A 538 37.53 -6.91 14.51
N ASP A 539 38.77 -6.41 14.57
CA ASP A 539 39.98 -7.13 14.16
C ASP A 539 40.23 -8.42 14.98
N VAL A 540 39.67 -8.48 16.20
CA VAL A 540 39.78 -9.63 17.12
C VAL A 540 38.68 -10.67 16.86
N GLY A 541 37.68 -10.33 16.05
CA GLY A 541 36.56 -11.22 15.72
C GLY A 541 35.39 -11.15 16.71
N GLU A 542 35.28 -10.06 17.47
CA GLU A 542 34.16 -9.77 18.37
C GLU A 542 33.18 -8.77 17.71
N TRP A 543 31.89 -8.90 18.01
CA TRP A 543 30.87 -7.98 17.51
C TRP A 543 30.89 -6.67 18.29
N GLU A 544 30.74 -5.56 17.58
CA GLU A 544 30.61 -4.21 18.13
C GLU A 544 29.40 -3.50 17.53
N LEU A 545 28.61 -2.82 18.38
CA LEU A 545 27.52 -1.93 17.95
C LEU A 545 28.09 -0.59 17.50
N LEU A 546 27.66 -0.09 16.35
CA LEU A 546 28.02 1.22 15.84
C LEU A 546 26.92 2.24 16.19
N GLY A 547 27.34 3.44 16.60
CA GLY A 547 26.46 4.57 16.83
C GLY A 547 26.98 5.83 16.13
N PRO A 548 26.11 6.82 15.85
CA PRO A 548 26.52 8.07 15.23
C PRO A 548 27.56 8.80 16.11
N PRO A 549 28.44 9.62 15.49
CA PRO A 549 29.46 10.36 16.21
C PRO A 549 28.82 11.28 17.27
N ARG A 550 29.20 11.09 18.53
CA ARG A 550 28.80 11.96 19.65
C ARG A 550 29.78 13.13 19.74
N LEU A 551 29.27 14.36 19.90
CA LEU A 551 30.08 15.44 20.44
C LEU A 551 30.28 15.19 21.94
N ALA A 552 31.45 14.67 22.32
CA ALA A 552 31.85 14.56 23.72
C ALA A 552 32.19 15.97 24.24
N GLY A 553 31.22 16.64 24.89
CA GLY A 553 31.47 17.96 25.46
C GLY A 553 30.25 18.57 26.14
N GLY A 554 29.93 18.13 27.35
CA GLY A 554 28.96 18.79 28.23
C GLY A 554 29.05 18.24 29.64
N VAL A 555 29.47 19.07 30.59
CA VAL A 555 29.41 18.77 32.03
C VAL A 555 27.95 18.52 32.42
N PRO A 556 27.62 17.53 33.26
CA PRO A 556 26.24 17.32 33.69
C PRO A 556 25.75 18.53 34.49
N GLY A 557 24.87 19.32 33.88
CA GLY A 557 23.89 20.12 34.61
C GLY A 557 22.62 19.28 34.80
N ASP A 558 21.76 19.67 35.74
CA ASP A 558 20.51 18.96 36.11
C ASP A 558 19.41 18.93 35.00
N GLY A 559 19.76 19.10 33.73
CA GLY A 559 18.84 19.07 32.57
C GLY A 559 19.09 17.88 31.63
N LEU A 560 18.10 17.55 30.80
CA LEU A 560 18.25 16.53 29.74
C LEU A 560 19.34 16.98 28.75
N ALA A 561 20.36 16.16 28.55
CA ALA A 561 21.41 16.45 27.57
C ALA A 561 20.85 16.32 26.14
N PRO A 562 21.04 17.32 25.25
CA PRO A 562 20.64 17.24 23.84
C PRO A 562 21.38 16.11 23.11
N GLN A 563 20.65 15.36 22.28
CA GLN A 563 21.18 14.26 21.49
C GLN A 563 20.72 14.36 20.02
N PRO A 564 21.63 14.18 19.05
CA PRO A 564 21.25 14.05 17.64
C PRO A 564 20.59 12.70 17.37
N SER A 565 19.74 12.62 16.35
CA SER A 565 19.08 11.38 15.95
C SER A 565 18.89 11.34 14.43
N ALA A 566 19.65 10.50 13.73
CA ALA A 566 19.52 10.33 12.28
C ALA A 566 18.10 9.91 11.86
N PHE A 567 17.39 9.19 12.72
CA PHE A 567 15.98 8.86 12.51
C PHE A 567 15.12 10.14 12.49
N TRP A 568 15.26 11.01 13.49
CA TRP A 568 14.47 12.23 13.56
C TRP A 568 14.95 13.32 12.60
N ASP A 569 16.22 13.32 12.22
CA ASP A 569 16.75 14.20 11.17
C ASP A 569 16.03 13.95 9.83
N GLU A 570 15.70 12.69 9.53
CA GLU A 570 14.92 12.30 8.35
C GLU A 570 13.43 12.65 8.52
N TYR A 571 12.81 12.22 9.63
CA TYR A 571 11.35 12.29 9.77
C TYR A 571 10.82 13.65 10.25
N MET A 572 11.69 14.61 10.54
CA MET A 572 11.31 16.01 10.79
C MET A 572 11.35 16.87 9.52
N LEU A 573 11.72 16.30 8.37
CA LEU A 573 11.62 16.97 7.08
C LEU A 573 10.16 17.10 6.64
N THR A 574 9.82 18.22 5.99
CA THR A 574 8.52 18.42 5.32
C THR A 574 8.61 17.86 3.89
N ASP A 575 8.59 16.53 3.74
CA ASP A 575 8.58 15.83 2.46
C ASP A 575 7.23 15.11 2.27
N GLU A 576 6.31 15.75 1.54
CA GLU A 576 4.95 15.23 1.30
C GLU A 576 4.96 13.89 0.58
N GLN A 577 5.87 13.72 -0.40
CA GLN A 577 5.92 12.49 -1.19
C GLN A 577 6.40 11.31 -0.33
N ARG A 578 7.41 11.51 0.52
CA ARG A 578 7.87 10.45 1.44
C ARG A 578 6.85 10.15 2.52
N SER A 579 6.13 11.17 3.00
CA SER A 579 5.02 10.98 3.93
C SER A 579 3.92 10.13 3.31
N GLU A 580 3.49 10.44 2.07
CA GLU A 580 2.48 9.68 1.34
C GLU A 580 2.87 8.20 1.18
N VAL A 581 4.14 7.92 0.85
CA VAL A 581 4.64 6.54 0.74
C VAL A 581 4.53 5.77 2.06
N LEU A 582 4.87 6.39 3.20
CA LEU A 582 4.74 5.72 4.50
C LEU A 582 3.27 5.55 4.93
N SER A 583 2.43 6.55 4.65
CA SER A 583 1.01 6.46 4.95
C SER A 583 0.31 5.39 4.13
N ASP A 584 0.62 5.28 2.83
CA ASP A 584 0.11 4.22 1.97
C ASP A 584 0.57 2.83 2.45
N ALA A 585 1.83 2.71 2.89
CA ALA A 585 2.34 1.46 3.45
C ALA A 585 1.64 1.07 4.77
N ALA A 586 1.41 2.03 5.66
CA ALA A 586 0.66 1.81 6.89
C ALA A 586 -0.81 1.47 6.60
N LEU A 587 -1.46 2.20 5.69
CA LEU A 587 -2.83 1.91 5.25
C LEU A 587 -2.94 0.50 4.67
N ALA A 588 -2.01 0.09 3.82
CA ALA A 588 -1.96 -1.26 3.26
C ALA A 588 -1.83 -2.32 4.37
N ARG A 589 -0.91 -2.12 5.32
CA ARG A 589 -0.71 -3.01 6.48
C ARG A 589 -1.98 -3.13 7.33
N GLN A 590 -2.57 -2.00 7.71
CA GLN A 590 -3.82 -1.98 8.49
C GLN A 590 -4.96 -2.65 7.73
N THR A 591 -5.06 -2.43 6.42
CA THR A 591 -6.05 -3.11 5.56
C THR A 591 -5.83 -4.62 5.57
N SER A 592 -4.58 -5.10 5.45
CA SER A 592 -4.28 -6.54 5.51
C SER A 592 -4.65 -7.18 6.86
N LEU A 593 -4.52 -6.46 7.97
CA LEU A 593 -4.99 -6.94 9.29
C LEU A 593 -6.50 -7.12 9.32
N LEU A 594 -7.24 -6.18 8.72
CA LEU A 594 -8.69 -6.27 8.60
C LEU A 594 -9.11 -7.41 7.67
N GLU A 595 -8.39 -7.66 6.57
CA GLU A 595 -8.66 -8.78 5.66
C GLU A 595 -8.48 -10.16 6.31
N GLN A 596 -7.63 -10.25 7.33
CA GLN A 596 -7.42 -11.46 8.13
C GLN A 596 -8.42 -11.60 9.28
N SER A 597 -9.24 -10.57 9.52
CA SER A 597 -10.23 -10.54 10.59
C SER A 597 -11.61 -10.97 10.08
N ASP A 598 -12.44 -11.47 10.99
CA ASP A 598 -13.84 -11.83 10.68
C ASP A 598 -14.70 -10.57 10.66
N ILE A 599 -14.74 -9.90 9.50
CA ILE A 599 -15.53 -8.68 9.27
C ILE A 599 -16.63 -8.98 8.25
N PRO A 600 -17.90 -8.68 8.54
CA PRO A 600 -19.01 -8.97 7.64
C PRO A 600 -18.84 -8.22 6.31
N GLU A 601 -19.11 -8.92 5.20
CA GLU A 601 -19.11 -8.34 3.85
C GLU A 601 -20.55 -8.15 3.34
N LEU A 602 -20.89 -6.91 3.04
CA LEU A 602 -22.14 -6.51 2.42
C LEU A 602 -22.08 -6.80 0.91
N ALA A 603 -23.15 -7.37 0.36
CA ALA A 603 -23.27 -7.58 -1.08
C ALA A 603 -23.23 -6.25 -1.84
N SER A 604 -22.61 -6.22 -3.02
CA SER A 604 -22.39 -5.01 -3.82
C SER A 604 -23.65 -4.28 -4.26
N ASP A 605 -24.79 -4.97 -4.29
CA ASP A 605 -26.11 -4.41 -4.61
C ASP A 605 -26.95 -4.10 -3.35
N ALA A 606 -26.42 -4.41 -2.16
CA ALA A 606 -27.09 -4.19 -0.89
C ALA A 606 -26.65 -2.86 -0.25
N GLU A 607 -27.61 -2.11 0.27
CA GLU A 607 -27.36 -0.91 1.06
C GLU A 607 -27.19 -1.26 2.55
N PRO A 608 -26.33 -0.55 3.30
CA PRO A 608 -26.24 -0.72 4.74
C PRO A 608 -27.55 -0.30 5.43
N LEU A 609 -27.83 -0.91 6.58
CA LEU A 609 -28.89 -0.45 7.48
C LEU A 609 -28.43 0.82 8.20
N VAL A 610 -29.38 1.57 8.75
CA VAL A 610 -29.11 2.88 9.38
C VAL A 610 -29.82 2.92 10.71
N ASP A 611 -29.08 3.28 11.77
CA ASP A 611 -29.63 3.36 13.12
C ASP A 611 -30.44 4.65 13.36
N GLU A 612 -31.00 4.80 14.56
CA GLU A 612 -31.82 5.96 14.93
C GLU A 612 -31.06 7.29 14.92
N GLU A 613 -29.73 7.25 15.07
CA GLU A 613 -28.84 8.42 15.05
C GLU A 613 -28.24 8.68 13.66
N GLY A 614 -28.54 7.84 12.66
CA GLY A 614 -28.11 8.01 11.27
C GLY A 614 -26.78 7.33 10.94
N PHE A 615 -26.31 6.38 11.74
CA PHE A 615 -25.07 5.65 11.49
C PHE A 615 -25.31 4.37 10.68
N ASP A 616 -24.46 4.16 9.67
CA ASP A 616 -24.52 2.99 8.79
C ASP A 616 -24.02 1.74 9.53
N TYR A 617 -24.77 0.65 9.45
CA TYR A 617 -24.43 -0.64 10.05
C TYR A 617 -24.92 -1.81 9.19
N VAL A 618 -24.42 -3.00 9.48
CA VAL A 618 -24.94 -4.27 8.94
C VAL A 618 -25.49 -5.12 10.08
N ASP A 619 -26.58 -5.84 9.82
CA ASP A 619 -27.12 -6.80 10.77
C ASP A 619 -26.30 -8.10 10.70
N GLU A 620 -25.64 -8.42 11.79
CA GLU A 620 -24.88 -9.64 11.96
C GLU A 620 -25.51 -10.48 13.08
N HIS A 621 -26.34 -11.45 12.70
CA HIS A 621 -27.03 -12.35 13.62
C HIS A 621 -27.93 -11.64 14.66
N GLY A 622 -28.54 -10.52 14.30
CA GLY A 622 -29.42 -9.73 15.17
C GLY A 622 -28.69 -8.65 15.97
N ALA A 623 -27.39 -8.44 15.72
CA ALA A 623 -26.60 -7.38 16.34
C ALA A 623 -26.22 -6.30 15.31
N CYS A 624 -26.28 -5.04 15.72
CA CYS A 624 -25.81 -3.93 14.89
C CYS A 624 -24.27 -3.95 14.84
N THR A 625 -23.71 -4.12 13.63
CA THR A 625 -22.26 -4.09 13.39
C THR A 625 -21.91 -2.88 12.52
N TYR A 626 -21.17 -1.91 13.08
CA TYR A 626 -20.77 -0.69 12.36
C TYR A 626 -19.50 -0.84 11.50
N THR A 627 -18.75 -1.93 11.68
CA THR A 627 -17.56 -2.24 10.88
C THR A 627 -17.89 -3.33 9.88
N TYR A 628 -17.84 -3.02 8.59
CA TYR A 628 -18.17 -3.97 7.53
C TYR A 628 -17.35 -3.69 6.27
N LYS A 629 -17.33 -4.66 5.36
CA LYS A 629 -16.74 -4.54 4.03
C LYS A 629 -17.84 -4.32 2.99
N HIS A 630 -17.67 -3.35 2.11
CA HIS A 630 -18.60 -3.09 1.00
C HIS A 630 -17.78 -2.68 -0.23
N ASP A 631 -17.99 -3.38 -1.35
CA ASP A 631 -17.25 -3.19 -2.61
C ASP A 631 -15.73 -3.23 -2.44
N GLY A 632 -15.25 -4.20 -1.67
CA GLY A 632 -13.81 -4.37 -1.42
C GLY A 632 -13.18 -3.33 -0.51
N ARG A 633 -13.95 -2.42 0.07
CA ARG A 633 -13.47 -1.39 1.01
C ARG A 633 -14.05 -1.61 2.39
N PHE A 634 -13.24 -1.39 3.42
CA PHE A 634 -13.70 -1.38 4.80
C PHE A 634 -14.43 -0.07 5.11
N ARG A 635 -15.50 -0.15 5.88
CA ARG A 635 -16.40 0.96 6.22
C ARG A 635 -16.68 0.96 7.72
N ASN A 636 -16.64 2.15 8.30
CA ASN A 636 -17.10 2.43 9.65
C ASN A 636 -17.40 3.93 9.76
N HIS A 637 -18.68 4.29 9.78
CA HIS A 637 -19.11 5.69 9.80
C HIS A 637 -18.74 6.40 11.12
N LEU A 638 -18.72 5.69 12.24
CA LEU A 638 -18.36 6.26 13.54
C LEU A 638 -16.91 6.75 13.55
N ILE A 639 -15.99 5.90 13.09
CA ILE A 639 -14.55 6.24 13.00
C ILE A 639 -14.32 7.36 11.99
N ASP A 640 -15.00 7.34 10.85
CA ASP A 640 -14.92 8.40 9.84
C ASP A 640 -15.24 9.78 10.45
N LEU A 641 -16.36 9.86 11.18
CA LEU A 641 -16.78 11.08 11.89
C LEU A 641 -15.78 11.53 12.94
N TYR A 642 -15.23 10.61 13.74
CA TYR A 642 -14.20 10.91 14.74
C TYR A 642 -12.99 11.59 14.10
N THR A 643 -12.56 11.09 12.93
CA THR A 643 -11.39 11.64 12.24
C THR A 643 -11.67 12.94 11.50
N MET A 644 -12.95 13.27 11.25
CA MET A 644 -13.36 14.51 10.59
C MET A 644 -13.59 15.66 11.58
N ASP A 645 -14.07 15.37 12.80
CA ASP A 645 -14.39 16.36 13.83
C ASP A 645 -13.81 15.97 15.20
N ASP A 646 -12.90 16.81 15.70
CA ASP A 646 -12.22 16.66 17.00
C ASP A 646 -13.14 16.94 18.21
N GLY A 647 -14.36 17.44 18.02
CA GLY A 647 -15.25 17.90 19.08
C GLY A 647 -15.57 16.84 20.14
N ILE A 648 -15.57 15.55 19.79
CA ILE A 648 -15.83 14.49 20.77
C ILE A 648 -14.74 14.40 21.85
N ASN A 649 -13.50 14.77 21.52
CA ASN A 649 -12.42 14.83 22.49
C ASN A 649 -12.54 16.04 23.42
N ASP A 650 -13.21 17.12 23.03
CA ASP A 650 -13.50 18.24 23.93
C ASP A 650 -14.46 17.82 25.05
N TYR A 651 -15.43 16.95 24.74
CA TYR A 651 -16.28 16.34 25.76
C TYR A 651 -15.46 15.51 26.76
N LEU A 652 -14.60 14.62 26.29
CA LEU A 652 -13.73 13.81 27.18
C LEU A 652 -12.78 14.69 28.01
N ARG A 653 -12.21 15.75 27.42
CA ARG A 653 -11.23 16.61 28.08
C ARG A 653 -11.86 17.57 29.08
N GLN A 654 -13.00 18.18 28.73
CA GLN A 654 -13.56 19.35 29.40
C GLN A 654 -15.03 19.20 29.81
N GLY A 655 -15.73 18.17 29.35
CA GLY A 655 -17.18 18.00 29.54
C GLY A 655 -18.03 18.93 28.66
N VAL A 656 -17.43 19.54 27.63
CA VAL A 656 -18.12 20.45 26.71
C VAL A 656 -18.91 19.65 25.68
N ARG A 657 -20.19 19.97 25.51
CA ARG A 657 -21.08 19.32 24.53
C ARG A 657 -21.20 20.16 23.25
N ASN A 658 -20.32 19.90 22.30
CA ASN A 658 -20.21 20.59 21.02
C ASN A 658 -20.15 19.63 19.82
N PHE A 659 -20.50 18.35 20.02
CA PHE A 659 -20.50 17.37 18.94
C PHE A 659 -21.81 17.44 18.15
N ASN A 660 -21.73 17.71 16.84
CA ASN A 660 -22.90 18.05 16.04
C ASN A 660 -23.64 16.85 15.42
N TYR A 661 -23.10 15.64 15.56
CA TYR A 661 -23.58 14.45 14.83
C TYR A 661 -24.51 13.56 15.65
N ALA A 662 -24.31 13.46 16.98
CA ALA A 662 -25.11 12.63 17.88
C ALA A 662 -24.92 13.07 19.34
N ASP A 663 -25.62 12.45 20.29
CA ASP A 663 -25.29 12.60 21.71
C ASP A 663 -23.90 12.02 21.99
N GLU A 664 -23.04 12.77 22.70
CA GLU A 664 -21.64 12.38 22.91
C GLU A 664 -21.49 11.05 23.66
N VAL A 665 -22.41 10.76 24.59
CA VAL A 665 -22.34 9.54 25.41
C VAL A 665 -22.76 8.33 24.58
N SER A 666 -23.91 8.42 23.89
CA SER A 666 -24.37 7.38 22.95
C SER A 666 -23.33 7.08 21.87
N TYR A 667 -22.77 8.14 21.27
CA TYR A 667 -21.75 8.02 20.25
C TYR A 667 -20.48 7.34 20.77
N LEU A 668 -20.00 7.71 21.96
CA LEU A 668 -18.80 7.09 22.55
C LEU A 668 -19.01 5.62 22.91
N ASP A 669 -20.20 5.23 23.37
CA ASP A 669 -20.52 3.82 23.61
C ASP A 669 -20.46 3.01 22.30
N LYS A 670 -21.08 3.51 21.22
CA LYS A 670 -21.05 2.87 19.89
C LYS A 670 -19.64 2.82 19.30
N LEU A 671 -18.89 3.91 19.40
CA LEU A 671 -17.53 3.99 18.89
C LEU A 671 -16.61 3.03 19.65
N ALA A 672 -16.74 2.93 20.98
CA ALA A 672 -15.98 2.00 21.79
C ALA A 672 -16.27 0.54 21.42
N ASP A 673 -17.55 0.17 21.27
CA ASP A 673 -17.94 -1.16 20.80
C ASP A 673 -17.35 -1.48 19.42
N ALA A 674 -17.37 -0.51 18.49
CA ALA A 674 -16.85 -0.69 17.15
C ALA A 674 -15.30 -0.84 17.15
N LEU A 675 -14.58 -0.05 17.95
CA LEU A 675 -13.12 -0.11 18.08
C LEU A 675 -12.66 -1.41 18.75
N GLU A 676 -13.39 -1.91 19.75
CA GLU A 676 -13.05 -3.16 20.45
C GLU A 676 -13.10 -4.39 19.54
N ARG A 677 -13.91 -4.36 18.47
CA ARG A 677 -13.99 -5.41 17.45
C ARG A 677 -12.86 -5.38 16.44
N LEU A 678 -12.15 -4.25 16.28
CA LEU A 678 -11.02 -4.16 15.35
C LEU A 678 -9.84 -4.99 15.89
N PRO A 679 -9.01 -5.60 15.03
CA PRO A 679 -7.79 -6.27 15.48
C PRO A 679 -6.86 -5.29 16.20
N ALA A 680 -6.26 -5.73 17.30
CA ALA A 680 -5.12 -5.03 17.90
C ALA A 680 -3.83 -5.56 17.29
N ASP A 681 -2.88 -4.68 16.99
CA ASP A 681 -1.61 -5.06 16.40
C ASP A 681 -0.46 -4.24 17.00
N ALA A 682 0.56 -4.95 17.50
CA ALA A 682 1.72 -4.36 18.15
C ALA A 682 3.01 -4.49 17.32
N GLU A 683 2.94 -4.78 16.03
CA GLU A 683 4.12 -5.14 15.23
C GLU A 683 4.96 -3.93 14.78
N VAL A 684 4.40 -2.73 14.88
CA VAL A 684 5.01 -1.47 14.43
C VAL A 684 5.22 -0.50 15.60
N PRO A 685 6.21 0.39 15.56
CA PRO A 685 6.29 1.47 16.52
C PRO A 685 5.23 2.54 16.20
N LEU A 686 4.74 3.18 17.24
CA LEU A 686 3.74 4.23 17.17
C LEU A 686 4.31 5.52 17.76
N TYR A 687 3.97 6.65 17.13
CA TYR A 687 4.47 7.96 17.51
C TYR A 687 3.31 8.91 17.78
N ARG A 688 3.48 9.83 18.74
CA ARG A 688 2.51 10.90 19.00
C ARG A 688 3.23 12.20 19.30
N GLY A 689 2.89 13.25 18.55
CA GLY A 689 3.40 14.59 18.78
C GLY A 689 2.53 15.39 19.76
N GLY A 690 3.14 16.30 20.48
CA GLY A 690 2.45 17.25 21.35
C GLY A 690 3.22 18.56 21.51
N CYS A 691 2.47 19.64 21.72
CA CYS A 691 2.98 20.93 22.16
C CYS A 691 1.97 21.60 23.10
N GLY A 692 2.41 22.65 23.79
CA GLY A 692 1.61 23.39 24.78
C GLY A 692 0.36 24.00 24.18
N GLU A 693 0.42 24.52 22.95
CA GLU A 693 -0.74 25.06 22.23
C GLU A 693 -1.83 24.01 21.99
N ARG A 694 -1.44 22.75 21.74
CA ARG A 694 -2.34 21.61 21.56
C ARG A 694 -2.70 20.92 22.88
N GLY A 695 -2.29 21.49 24.01
CA GLY A 695 -2.61 21.01 25.35
C GLY A 695 -1.86 19.76 25.80
N THR A 696 -0.88 19.26 25.03
CA THR A 696 0.00 18.13 25.42
C THR A 696 1.44 18.64 25.54
N SER A 697 1.91 18.90 26.77
CA SER A 697 3.18 19.63 26.99
C SER A 697 4.33 18.75 27.45
N GLY A 698 5.48 18.92 26.80
CA GLY A 698 6.78 18.36 27.16
C GLY A 698 7.42 18.95 28.41
N ILE A 699 6.88 20.04 28.95
CA ILE A 699 7.53 20.81 30.01
C ILE A 699 7.75 19.98 31.28
N HIS A 700 6.83 19.06 31.60
CA HIS A 700 6.90 18.20 32.78
C HIS A 700 8.03 17.18 32.71
N PHE A 701 8.38 16.74 31.49
CA PHE A 701 9.50 15.82 31.26
C PHE A 701 10.82 16.59 31.26
N ARG A 702 10.85 17.76 30.60
CA ARG A 702 12.04 18.62 30.56
C ARG A 702 12.43 19.17 31.94
N SER A 703 11.44 19.47 32.80
CA SER A 703 11.67 19.95 34.16
C SER A 703 12.08 18.85 35.15
N GLY A 704 12.10 17.58 34.74
CA GLY A 704 12.37 16.44 35.60
C GLY A 704 11.25 16.12 36.62
N ARG A 705 10.03 16.65 36.43
CA ARG A 705 8.85 16.29 37.24
C ARG A 705 8.53 14.80 37.04
N PHE A 706 8.64 14.33 35.80
CA PHE A 706 8.50 12.92 35.45
C PHE A 706 9.85 12.23 35.25
N LYS A 707 9.89 10.95 35.64
CA LYS A 707 11.08 10.10 35.59
C LYS A 707 10.72 8.73 35.01
N LYS A 708 11.75 7.99 34.61
CA LYS A 708 11.62 6.57 34.25
C LYS A 708 10.90 5.82 35.37
N GLY A 709 9.86 5.07 34.99
CA GLY A 709 9.04 4.28 35.89
C GLY A 709 7.68 4.88 36.24
N ASP A 710 7.50 6.21 36.09
CA ASP A 710 6.21 6.87 36.32
C ASP A 710 5.14 6.38 35.34
N ILE A 711 3.87 6.41 35.78
CA ILE A 711 2.72 5.90 35.04
C ILE A 711 1.85 7.05 34.55
N LEU A 712 1.63 7.08 33.25
CA LEU A 712 0.69 7.95 32.55
C LEU A 712 -0.60 7.18 32.23
N VAL A 713 -1.72 7.88 32.12
CA VAL A 713 -3.00 7.34 31.62
C VAL A 713 -3.59 8.30 30.62
N ASN A 714 -4.16 7.82 29.52
CA ASN A 714 -4.93 8.70 28.65
C ASN A 714 -6.37 8.86 29.15
N THR A 715 -6.84 10.11 29.20
CA THR A 715 -8.24 10.40 29.52
C THR A 715 -9.12 10.62 28.28
N ASP A 716 -8.52 10.89 27.12
CA ASP A 716 -9.24 11.10 25.85
C ASP A 716 -8.99 9.95 24.87
N LEU A 717 -9.67 9.98 23.72
CA LEU A 717 -9.32 9.12 22.60
C LEU A 717 -7.92 9.55 22.12
N THR A 718 -6.93 8.69 22.34
CA THR A 718 -5.52 9.03 22.12
C THR A 718 -5.01 8.42 20.82
N SER A 719 -4.81 9.29 19.85
CA SER A 719 -4.23 8.98 18.55
C SER A 719 -2.71 8.83 18.61
N PHE A 720 -2.20 7.74 18.08
CA PHE A 720 -0.82 7.60 17.64
C PHE A 720 -0.79 7.36 16.13
N THR A 721 0.36 7.53 15.51
CA THR A 721 0.58 7.30 14.08
C THR A 721 1.71 6.32 13.84
N GLU A 722 1.59 5.52 12.79
CA GLU A 722 2.70 4.73 12.23
C GLU A 722 3.64 5.57 11.36
N ASN A 723 3.20 6.75 10.90
CA ASN A 723 3.97 7.63 10.03
C ASN A 723 4.68 8.73 10.85
N PRO A 724 5.99 8.62 11.12
CA PRO A 724 6.72 9.65 11.87
C PRO A 724 6.83 11.02 11.16
N TYR A 725 6.60 11.14 9.85
CA TYR A 725 6.65 12.44 9.15
C TYR A 725 5.58 13.42 9.60
N ILE A 726 4.42 12.92 10.05
CA ILE A 726 3.33 13.82 10.47
C ILE A 726 3.58 14.40 11.87
N ILE A 727 4.55 13.87 12.63
CA ILE A 727 4.82 14.27 14.01
C ILE A 727 5.19 15.74 14.11
N ARG A 728 5.86 16.30 13.09
CA ARG A 728 6.16 17.74 13.03
C ARG A 728 4.89 18.59 13.13
N LYS A 729 3.81 18.21 12.42
CA LYS A 729 2.52 18.93 12.44
C LYS A 729 1.90 18.99 13.83
N PHE A 730 2.23 18.02 14.69
CA PHE A 730 1.64 17.85 16.01
C PHE A 730 2.54 18.30 17.16
N SER A 731 3.84 18.43 16.93
CA SER A 731 4.85 18.75 17.95
C SER A 731 5.39 20.17 17.83
N ALA A 732 5.01 20.90 16.78
CA ALA A 732 5.45 22.26 16.50
C ALA A 732 4.25 23.20 16.32
N ASP A 733 4.46 24.49 16.54
CA ASP A 733 3.49 25.54 16.23
C ASP A 733 3.51 25.82 14.71
N THR A 734 2.54 25.27 14.00
CA THR A 734 2.41 25.36 12.53
C THR A 734 1.99 26.74 12.05
N ASN A 735 1.55 27.65 12.93
CA ASN A 735 1.25 29.04 12.56
C ASN A 735 2.54 29.86 12.35
N LYS A 736 3.70 29.29 12.69
CA LYS A 736 5.01 29.93 12.55
C LYS A 736 5.90 29.18 11.57
N VAL A 737 6.84 29.91 10.98
CA VAL A 737 7.87 29.36 10.10
C VAL A 737 9.22 29.49 10.80
N SER A 738 10.01 28.42 10.75
CA SER A 738 11.34 28.37 11.35
C SER A 738 12.28 29.37 10.66
N PRO A 739 13.40 29.76 11.31
CA PRO A 739 14.43 30.61 10.68
C PRO A 739 15.00 30.06 9.37
N GLN A 740 14.77 28.78 9.09
CA GLN A 740 15.26 28.06 7.91
C GLN A 740 14.17 27.91 6.83
N GLY A 741 13.00 28.53 7.03
CA GLY A 741 11.90 28.54 6.06
C GLY A 741 10.99 27.31 6.11
N LEU A 742 11.12 26.47 7.14
CA LEU A 742 10.30 25.27 7.30
C LEU A 742 9.09 25.56 8.20
N GLU A 743 7.91 25.09 7.82
CA GLU A 743 6.67 25.28 8.58
C GLU A 743 6.72 24.54 9.93
N GLY A 744 6.23 25.14 11.00
CA GLY A 744 6.29 24.56 12.34
C GLY A 744 7.53 25.01 13.11
N VAL A 745 7.31 25.70 14.24
CA VAL A 745 8.37 26.07 15.20
C VAL A 745 8.26 25.23 16.46
N PHE A 746 9.36 24.56 16.81
CA PHE A 746 9.50 23.80 18.06
C PHE A 746 9.85 24.72 19.23
N ASP A 747 9.34 24.40 20.42
CA ASP A 747 9.57 25.18 21.63
C ASP A 747 9.82 24.30 22.88
N ASP A 748 9.93 24.94 24.05
CA ASP A 748 10.17 24.25 25.32
C ASP A 748 8.94 23.44 25.83
N THR A 749 7.88 23.34 25.04
CA THR A 749 6.72 22.48 25.29
C THR A 749 6.61 21.33 24.28
N SER A 750 7.42 21.33 23.22
CA SER A 750 7.44 20.25 22.22
C SER A 750 7.84 18.90 22.83
N VAL A 751 7.02 17.89 22.59
CA VAL A 751 7.20 16.50 23.05
C VAL A 751 6.80 15.51 21.96
N VAL A 752 7.52 14.39 21.90
CA VAL A 752 7.16 13.24 21.09
C VAL A 752 7.11 12.01 21.99
N PHE A 753 6.00 11.30 21.97
CA PHE A 753 5.88 10.00 22.62
C PHE A 753 6.19 8.90 21.60
N GLU A 754 7.10 8.01 21.98
CA GLU A 754 7.49 6.84 21.20
C GLU A 754 6.98 5.59 21.93
N LEU A 755 6.12 4.82 21.27
CA LEU A 755 5.60 3.55 21.77
C LEU A 755 6.18 2.42 20.88
N PRO A 756 7.24 1.73 21.32
CA PRO A 756 7.94 0.77 20.45
C PRO A 756 7.09 -0.44 20.07
N ALA A 757 7.39 -1.03 18.90
CA ALA A 757 6.84 -2.33 18.50
C ALA A 757 7.00 -3.38 19.62
N GLY A 758 5.94 -4.13 19.87
CA GLY A 758 5.81 -5.17 20.90
C GLY A 758 5.63 -4.64 22.33
N ARG A 759 5.49 -3.33 22.52
CA ARG A 759 5.36 -2.69 23.85
C ARG A 759 3.98 -2.12 24.14
N TYR A 760 2.98 -2.50 23.35
CA TYR A 760 1.58 -2.16 23.55
C TYR A 760 0.68 -3.30 23.09
N HIS A 761 -0.59 -3.26 23.46
CA HIS A 761 -1.52 -4.36 23.16
C HIS A 761 -2.97 -3.92 22.89
N SER A 762 -3.36 -2.66 23.14
CA SER A 762 -4.75 -2.19 22.94
C SER A 762 -4.92 -1.15 21.84
N GLY A 763 -3.87 -0.84 21.07
CA GLY A 763 -3.97 0.10 19.94
C GLY A 763 -4.79 -0.50 18.81
N ARG A 764 -5.78 0.25 18.32
CA ARG A 764 -6.68 -0.16 17.24
C ARG A 764 -6.35 0.62 15.97
N PRO A 765 -5.85 -0.02 14.90
CA PRO A 765 -5.55 0.69 13.66
C PRO A 765 -6.84 1.13 12.97
N ILE A 766 -6.93 2.41 12.57
CA ILE A 766 -8.16 3.00 12.04
C ILE A 766 -8.03 3.73 10.70
N ALA A 767 -6.83 3.80 10.13
CA ALA A 767 -6.58 4.49 8.85
C ALA A 767 -7.49 4.01 7.69
N PRO A 768 -7.85 2.72 7.55
CA PRO A 768 -8.78 2.26 6.51
C PRO A 768 -10.18 2.89 6.54
N PHE A 769 -10.59 3.44 7.69
CA PHE A 769 -11.90 4.07 7.89
C PHE A 769 -11.83 5.59 7.97
N SER A 770 -10.61 6.14 8.12
CA SER A 770 -10.36 7.55 8.43
C SER A 770 -10.56 8.45 7.20
N SER A 771 -11.09 9.65 7.45
CA SER A 771 -11.08 10.76 6.48
C SER A 771 -9.67 11.30 6.22
N HIS A 772 -8.78 11.13 7.19
CA HIS A 772 -7.36 11.46 7.16
C HIS A 772 -6.52 10.16 7.19
N TYR A 773 -6.77 9.26 6.23
CA TYR A 773 -6.04 8.00 6.12
C TYR A 773 -4.51 8.19 6.01
N ASP A 774 -4.08 9.36 5.53
CA ASP A 774 -2.68 9.76 5.42
C ASP A 774 -2.01 9.98 6.78
N GLU A 775 -2.77 10.07 7.87
CA GLU A 775 -2.20 10.11 9.22
C GLU A 775 -1.82 8.73 9.76
N ALA A 776 -2.17 7.64 9.06
CA ALA A 776 -1.81 6.27 9.46
C ALA A 776 -2.14 5.98 10.94
N GLU A 777 -3.34 6.39 11.35
CA GLU A 777 -3.71 6.49 12.76
C GLU A 777 -3.97 5.12 13.41
N THR A 778 -3.49 4.97 14.64
CA THR A 778 -3.83 3.91 15.59
C THR A 778 -4.37 4.54 16.86
N LEU A 779 -5.60 4.16 17.22
CA LEU A 779 -6.37 4.80 18.27
C LEU A 779 -6.37 3.97 19.57
N PHE A 780 -6.27 4.66 20.70
CA PHE A 780 -6.43 4.07 22.03
C PHE A 780 -7.68 4.66 22.69
N LEU A 781 -8.56 3.78 23.17
CA LEU A 781 -9.66 4.16 24.06
C LEU A 781 -9.12 4.77 25.37
N PRO A 782 -9.87 5.67 26.05
CA PRO A 782 -9.50 6.15 27.37
C PRO A 782 -9.23 5.00 28.34
N GLY A 783 -8.26 5.18 29.24
CA GLY A 783 -7.91 4.19 30.26
C GLY A 783 -6.78 3.23 29.91
N ALA A 784 -6.00 3.50 28.86
CA ALA A 784 -4.72 2.83 28.65
C ALA A 784 -3.63 3.45 29.53
N TYR A 785 -2.90 2.61 30.26
CA TYR A 785 -1.82 3.03 31.17
C TYR A 785 -0.47 2.81 30.51
N PHE A 786 0.42 3.79 30.64
CA PHE A 786 1.73 3.80 30.00
C PHE A 786 2.83 4.07 31.03
N GLN A 787 3.80 3.18 31.13
CA GLN A 787 5.00 3.39 31.94
C GLN A 787 6.08 4.09 31.11
N ILE A 788 6.72 5.12 31.68
CA ILE A 788 7.88 5.79 31.07
C ILE A 788 9.11 4.88 31.16
N ASP A 789 9.67 4.53 30.01
CA ASP A 789 10.89 3.72 29.90
C ASP A 789 12.15 4.59 29.76
N GLU A 790 12.07 5.69 29.01
CA GLU A 790 13.19 6.60 28.75
C GLU A 790 12.70 8.02 28.46
N ILE A 791 13.47 9.03 28.87
CA ILE A 791 13.27 10.43 28.55
C ILE A 791 14.58 10.97 28.00
N SER A 792 14.55 11.61 26.84
CA SER A 792 15.73 12.20 26.20
C SER A 792 15.36 13.51 25.50
N GLU A 793 16.32 14.42 25.38
CA GLU A 793 16.14 15.62 24.56
C GLU A 793 16.75 15.38 23.19
N ILE A 794 15.92 15.43 22.13
CA ILE A 794 16.36 15.27 20.76
C ILE A 794 16.48 16.65 20.12
N THR A 795 17.60 16.88 19.43
CA THR A 795 17.87 18.12 18.70
C THR A 795 18.40 17.81 17.31
N GLY A 796 17.81 18.45 16.31
CA GLY A 796 18.30 18.47 14.93
C GLY A 796 18.61 19.89 14.48
N VAL A 797 18.64 20.09 13.16
CA VAL A 797 19.00 21.38 12.55
C VAL A 797 17.96 22.47 12.83
N ASP A 798 16.67 22.13 12.78
CA ASP A 798 15.55 23.07 12.95
C ASP A 798 14.51 22.65 13.99
N PHE A 799 14.74 21.53 14.69
CA PHE A 799 13.81 20.98 15.67
C PHE A 799 14.47 20.63 16.99
N ARG A 800 13.68 20.72 18.06
CA ARG A 800 14.05 20.28 19.40
C ARG A 800 12.80 19.83 20.14
N PHE A 801 12.82 18.65 20.75
CA PHE A 801 11.70 18.16 21.56
C PHE A 801 12.18 17.17 22.61
N VAL A 802 11.36 16.94 23.64
CA VAL A 802 11.57 15.82 24.55
C VAL A 802 11.01 14.56 23.90
N ASN A 803 11.83 13.54 23.66
CA ASN A 803 11.36 12.21 23.30
C ASN A 803 11.09 11.39 24.57
N VAL A 804 9.86 10.90 24.72
CA VAL A 804 9.41 10.11 25.86
C VAL A 804 9.06 8.72 25.35
N ARG A 805 9.95 7.74 25.58
CA ARG A 805 9.66 6.35 25.25
C ARG A 805 8.80 5.74 26.34
N ILE A 806 7.66 5.19 25.94
CA ILE A 806 6.67 4.60 26.84
C ILE A 806 6.39 3.14 26.45
N LYS A 807 5.83 2.38 27.39
CA LYS A 807 5.25 1.05 27.13
C LYS A 807 3.90 0.93 27.82
N GLN A 808 2.96 0.24 27.19
CA GLN A 808 1.66 -0.03 27.81
C GLN A 808 1.82 -1.03 28.97
N VAL A 809 1.12 -0.77 30.06
CA VAL A 809 1.06 -1.61 31.26
C VAL A 809 -0.39 -1.73 31.74
N GLY A 810 -0.66 -2.71 32.62
CA GLY A 810 -1.95 -2.77 33.32
C GLY A 810 -2.10 -1.64 34.34
N LYS A 811 -3.35 -1.36 34.74
CA LYS A 811 -3.67 -0.40 35.81
C LYS A 811 -2.81 -0.67 37.06
N PRO A 812 -2.07 0.32 37.58
CA PRO A 812 -1.21 0.11 38.74
C PRO A 812 -2.07 -0.13 40.00
N ARG A 813 -1.59 -1.02 40.89
CA ARG A 813 -2.27 -1.33 42.16
C ARG A 813 -2.18 -0.19 43.18
N SER A 814 -1.15 0.65 43.07
CA SER A 814 -0.85 1.74 43.99
C SER A 814 0.13 2.72 43.34
N GLY A 815 0.14 3.97 43.82
CA GLY A 815 1.01 5.03 43.31
C GLY A 815 0.25 6.05 42.46
N PRO A 816 0.81 7.25 42.27
CA PRO A 816 0.19 8.27 41.46
C PRO A 816 0.16 7.84 39.99
N VAL A 817 -0.93 8.18 39.33
CA VAL A 817 -1.09 8.07 37.87
C VAL A 817 -1.33 9.49 37.37
N TYR A 818 -0.72 9.85 36.25
CA TYR A 818 -0.82 11.19 35.69
C TYR A 818 -1.53 11.14 34.33
N ASP A 819 -2.37 12.11 34.05
CA ASP A 819 -2.95 12.26 32.71
C ASP A 819 -1.83 12.51 31.69
N LEU A 820 -1.78 11.69 30.65
CA LEU A 820 -0.75 11.71 29.61
C LEU A 820 -0.71 13.06 28.89
N ARG A 821 -1.87 13.71 28.74
CA ARG A 821 -2.01 14.98 28.04
C ARG A 821 -1.55 16.16 28.92
N SER A 822 -2.17 16.34 30.08
CA SER A 822 -1.94 17.51 30.94
C SER A 822 -0.78 17.38 31.90
N GLY A 823 -0.29 16.16 32.17
CA GLY A 823 0.72 15.90 33.21
C GLY A 823 0.20 16.08 34.65
N GLU A 824 -1.10 16.28 34.84
CA GLU A 824 -1.70 16.41 36.17
C GLU A 824 -2.12 15.07 36.76
N PRO A 825 -2.18 14.92 38.11
CA PRO A 825 -2.65 13.68 38.73
C PRO A 825 -4.06 13.33 38.25
N PHE A 826 -4.24 12.08 37.83
CA PHE A 826 -5.55 11.58 37.41
C PHE A 826 -6.42 11.26 38.62
N ASP A 827 -7.59 11.92 38.70
CA ASP A 827 -8.63 11.66 39.69
C ASP A 827 -9.89 11.15 38.97
N ARG A 828 -10.24 9.89 39.21
CA ARG A 828 -11.41 9.24 38.63
C ARG A 828 -12.72 9.88 39.07
N GLY A 829 -12.84 10.29 40.33
CA GLY A 829 -14.06 10.91 40.86
C GLY A 829 -14.33 12.25 40.18
N ALA A 830 -13.30 13.09 40.08
CA ALA A 830 -13.38 14.36 39.36
C ALA A 830 -13.69 14.15 37.86
N TYR A 831 -13.22 13.05 37.27
CA TYR A 831 -13.52 12.71 35.88
C TYR A 831 -14.99 12.31 35.68
N VAL A 832 -15.59 11.55 36.62
CA VAL A 832 -17.03 11.23 36.62
C VAL A 832 -17.87 12.51 36.71
N GLU A 833 -17.52 13.42 37.61
CA GLU A 833 -18.23 14.70 37.76
C GLU A 833 -18.17 15.56 36.50
N ARG A 834 -17.01 15.56 35.82
CA ARG A 834 -16.81 16.31 34.57
C ARG A 834 -17.70 15.82 33.43
N LEU A 835 -17.77 14.50 33.23
CA LEU A 835 -18.54 13.93 32.11
C LEU A 835 -20.04 13.82 32.41
N GLY A 836 -20.40 13.65 33.69
CA GLY A 836 -21.80 13.40 34.08
C GLY A 836 -22.33 12.03 33.62
N ALA A 837 -21.44 11.10 33.22
CA ALA A 837 -21.78 9.78 32.69
C ALA A 837 -20.96 8.68 33.41
N PRO A 838 -21.40 8.24 34.61
CA PRO A 838 -20.64 7.26 35.41
C PRO A 838 -20.40 5.94 34.69
N HIS A 839 -21.36 5.45 33.90
CA HIS A 839 -21.24 4.18 33.17
C HIS A 839 -20.13 4.22 32.12
N LEU A 840 -19.96 5.35 31.44
CA LEU A 840 -18.91 5.56 30.44
C LEU A 840 -17.52 5.58 31.12
N VAL A 841 -17.42 6.18 32.30
CA VAL A 841 -16.18 6.14 33.10
C VAL A 841 -15.92 4.74 33.66
N ASP A 842 -16.95 3.99 34.06
CA ASP A 842 -16.81 2.60 34.47
C ASP A 842 -16.31 1.71 33.33
N ARG A 843 -16.76 1.97 32.10
CA ARG A 843 -16.29 1.29 30.89
C ARG A 843 -14.79 1.50 30.65
N PHE A 844 -14.34 2.75 30.63
CA PHE A 844 -12.95 3.09 30.32
C PHE A 844 -11.99 2.87 31.50
N PHE A 845 -12.45 3.12 32.72
CA PHE A 845 -11.66 3.07 33.94
C PHE A 845 -12.33 2.14 34.94
N ALA A 846 -12.32 0.84 34.61
CA ALA A 846 -12.83 -0.21 35.49
C ALA A 846 -12.32 0.00 36.93
N PRO A 847 -13.20 -0.15 37.95
CA PRO A 847 -12.93 0.25 39.34
C PRO A 847 -11.67 -0.36 39.96
#